data_AF-A0A9P1CGK5-F1
#
_entry.id   AF-A0A9P1CGK5-F1
#
_cell.length_a   1.000
_cell.length_b   1.000
_cell.length_c   1.000
_cell.angle_alpha   90.00
_cell.angle_beta   90.00
_cell.angle_gamma   90.00
#
_symmetry.space_group_name_H-M   'P 1'
#
loop_
_entity.id
_entity.type
_entity.pdbx_description
1 polymer ?
#
loop_
_entity_poly.entity_id
_entity_poly.type
_entity_poly.pdbx_seq_one_letter_code
_entity_poly.pdbx_strand_id
1 'polypeptide(L)'
;MAAMMRRSVRCLRFFGEAQRLEEHWRLWSRETNAVASKASMEALSMEMKQLAEDTRPSEEQEAAKDALFRQVEQAGKESLDGCTAELFGSAGTKQWMPGSDLDICLLAPDVTTSASQVRSLRKVARALRQTGASHNIQPRFHAQMPILRWTPRRPDRPGSIACDISVGNVLAVANTRLMASYLDLDDRVPLLLRAIKVQIVPIAQGMDVLPWPFQHCHQPLALPRCPKDLMSAELSLFFDNLDASGLAAKKVTIIWEGTAGAGRQYMAAASFLQKLGMTVSLVGPPDVHVLAKHYELAYVCTSPSTHELLSRPSVVAATTANDYDLFEKAWALESEPYTAANIHVICQAIKGFEPELILTSTRPLHRVLAVGNALTIPVLCLALQEPTDVLGDCFEPAWATMKASKLASVLSSELQQWGSSFEQALRISSPAAHFWPSAAQVKALAGKLPRFPYFTLYNFEQLDRKELDFFSYDPDGFCEQPETLPYNLSKRKAKKQKPSNVFALGCFQWDIEEEAYLPVLYDRVEAQKLEEFILHASENLRVNDAELVYVSFGPVICKDVKFMTRLVLRACKIVNLKAIVDTSCGMSLEQIKGDGDEETLKEYCEKNVFFVHKVPAAKFLPRCRVCLHDGNSAMLRQTLQASVPSIMVPIFGQQFQNAQRMMSHGNCALLGDMKGLVPSTLATGLENFMNDKKLFRTIQHKIAVSAQRMTYMSLLAEHRLVHLLQKTWTETLEGNNFLKDMDDLKADDGGAFRCCSVKGRRVQP
;
A
#
# COMPACT_ATOMS: atom_id res chain seq x y z
N MET A 1 20.02 21.68 -0.37
CA MET A 1 18.78 22.35 0.08
C MET A 1 17.57 21.42 0.02
N ALA A 2 17.13 20.94 -1.15
CA ALA A 2 16.08 19.92 -1.26
C ALA A 2 16.39 18.61 -0.50
N ALA A 3 17.66 18.17 -0.52
CA ALA A 3 18.12 17.00 0.26
C ALA A 3 18.14 17.25 1.79
N MET A 4 18.23 18.51 2.22
CA MET A 4 18.27 18.90 3.63
C MET A 4 16.85 19.01 4.21
N MET A 5 15.91 19.61 3.46
CA MET A 5 14.47 19.57 3.78
C MET A 5 13.94 18.13 3.89
N ARG A 6 14.37 17.23 2.98
CA ARG A 6 14.01 15.79 3.03
C ARG A 6 14.41 15.08 4.32
N ARG A 7 15.49 15.54 4.98
CA ARG A 7 15.95 14.97 6.27
C ARG A 7 15.20 15.56 7.47
N SER A 8 14.84 16.84 7.43
CA SER A 8 14.13 17.50 8.54
C SER A 8 12.67 17.06 8.68
N VAL A 9 11.96 16.79 7.56
CA VAL A 9 10.58 16.27 7.58
C VAL A 9 10.51 14.86 8.18
N ARG A 10 11.54 14.02 7.94
CA ARG A 10 11.65 12.66 8.54
C ARG A 10 11.71 12.65 10.07
N CYS A 11 12.08 13.75 10.73
CA CYS A 11 12.19 13.82 12.19
C CYS A 11 10.89 14.25 12.89
N LEU A 12 9.85 14.69 12.15
CA LEU A 12 8.58 15.20 12.70
C LEU A 12 7.51 14.10 12.93
N ARG A 13 7.90 12.83 12.98
CA ARG A 13 7.03 11.62 13.01
C ARG A 13 6.13 11.42 14.25
N PHE A 14 5.79 12.46 15.00
CA PHE A 14 4.97 12.32 16.22
C PHE A 14 3.57 12.96 16.16
N PHE A 15 3.17 13.60 15.06
CA PHE A 15 1.82 14.12 14.89
C PHE A 15 1.32 13.92 13.45
N GLY A 16 0.05 13.51 13.27
CA GLY A 16 -0.57 13.20 11.97
C GLY A 16 -0.52 14.31 10.92
N GLU A 17 -0.19 15.55 11.31
CA GLU A 17 0.07 16.65 10.37
C GLU A 17 1.37 16.50 9.55
N ALA A 18 2.35 15.72 10.04
CA ALA A 18 3.61 15.50 9.34
C ALA A 18 3.42 14.67 8.04
N GLN A 19 2.46 13.74 8.03
CA GLN A 19 2.11 12.93 6.87
C GLN A 19 1.47 13.80 5.78
N ARG A 20 0.54 14.68 6.18
CA ARG A 20 -0.12 15.65 5.30
C ARG A 20 0.86 16.67 4.70
N LEU A 21 1.83 17.15 5.49
CA LEU A 21 2.89 18.06 5.02
C LEU A 21 3.87 17.35 4.06
N GLU A 22 4.20 16.09 4.31
CA GLU A 22 5.08 15.30 3.44
C GLU A 22 4.40 14.95 2.10
N GLU A 23 3.09 14.67 2.10
CA GLU A 23 2.27 14.47 0.90
C GLU A 23 2.13 15.75 0.07
N HIS A 24 1.79 16.88 0.69
CA HIS A 24 1.72 18.18 0.02
C HIS A 24 3.06 18.58 -0.62
N TRP A 25 4.18 18.38 0.10
CA TRP A 25 5.51 18.68 -0.41
C TRP A 25 5.90 17.78 -1.60
N ARG A 26 5.59 16.48 -1.52
CA ARG A 26 5.85 15.53 -2.62
C ARG A 26 5.02 15.86 -3.85
N LEU A 27 3.75 16.24 -3.70
CA LEU A 27 2.88 16.65 -4.81
C LEU A 27 3.39 17.91 -5.50
N TRP A 28 3.81 18.93 -4.74
CA TRP A 28 4.40 20.15 -5.29
C TRP A 28 5.68 19.88 -6.10
N SER A 29 6.54 18.96 -5.61
CA SER A 29 7.76 18.55 -6.32
C SER A 29 7.50 17.70 -7.59
N ARG A 30 6.30 17.12 -7.73
CA ARG A 30 5.90 16.26 -8.85
C ARG A 30 5.26 17.05 -10.00
N GLU A 31 4.58 18.16 -9.73
CA GLU A 31 3.95 18.99 -10.77
C GLU A 31 4.95 19.94 -11.45
N THR A 32 6.05 20.27 -10.79
CA THR A 32 7.11 21.11 -11.35
C THR A 32 8.24 20.25 -11.94
N ASN A 33 8.01 19.70 -13.14
CA ASN A 33 9.11 19.21 -14.01
C ASN A 33 10.04 20.36 -14.48
N ALA A 34 9.79 21.59 -14.05
CA ALA A 34 10.76 22.65 -14.13
C ALA A 34 11.93 22.30 -13.21
N VAL A 35 13.00 21.75 -13.77
CA VAL A 35 14.33 21.90 -13.17
C VAL A 35 14.48 23.39 -12.92
N ALA A 36 14.39 23.81 -11.66
CA ALA A 36 14.56 25.20 -11.29
C ALA A 36 15.89 25.64 -11.92
N SER A 37 15.80 26.60 -12.84
CA SER A 37 16.99 27.06 -13.54
C SER A 37 18.01 27.52 -12.51
N LYS A 38 19.31 27.47 -12.85
CA LYS A 38 20.35 27.98 -11.95
C LYS A 38 20.01 29.39 -11.45
N ALA A 39 19.48 30.24 -12.33
CA ALA A 39 19.00 31.58 -11.99
C ALA A 39 17.82 31.57 -11.01
N SER A 40 16.86 30.65 -11.14
CA SER A 40 15.73 30.52 -10.20
C SER A 40 16.19 30.04 -8.82
N MET A 41 17.17 29.12 -8.75
CA MET A 41 17.73 28.64 -7.49
C MET A 41 18.60 29.70 -6.80
N GLU A 42 19.33 30.49 -7.57
CA GLU A 42 20.09 31.65 -7.07
C GLU A 42 19.14 32.74 -6.56
N ALA A 43 18.06 33.04 -7.29
CA ALA A 43 17.01 33.95 -6.86
C ALA A 43 16.37 33.49 -5.54
N LEU A 44 15.91 32.23 -5.45
CA LEU A 44 15.36 31.67 -4.22
C LEU A 44 16.36 31.73 -3.05
N SER A 45 17.64 31.47 -3.31
CA SER A 45 18.68 31.57 -2.28
C SER A 45 18.87 33.00 -1.77
N MET A 46 18.76 34.00 -2.66
CA MET A 46 18.80 35.42 -2.28
C MET A 46 17.54 35.84 -1.53
N GLU A 47 16.37 35.38 -1.96
CA GLU A 47 15.08 35.66 -1.31
C GLU A 47 15.04 35.11 0.12
N MET A 48 15.54 33.89 0.34
CA MET A 48 15.60 33.30 1.68
C MET A 48 16.57 34.03 2.60
N LYS A 49 17.65 34.61 2.06
CA LYS A 49 18.54 35.49 2.83
C LYS A 49 17.83 36.79 3.20
N GLN A 50 17.13 37.41 2.25
CA GLN A 50 16.39 38.63 2.51
C GLN A 50 15.31 38.42 3.57
N LEU A 51 14.52 37.35 3.47
CA LEU A 51 13.53 36.99 4.48
C LEU A 51 14.15 36.82 5.87
N ALA A 52 15.34 36.21 5.95
CA ALA A 52 16.02 36.04 7.22
C ALA A 52 16.47 37.37 7.84
N GLU A 53 16.85 38.35 7.03
CA GLU A 53 17.14 39.71 7.49
C GLU A 53 15.86 40.46 7.88
N ASP A 54 14.80 40.38 7.07
CA ASP A 54 13.53 41.08 7.33
C ASP A 54 12.83 40.60 8.61
N THR A 55 13.02 39.32 8.95
CA THR A 55 12.45 38.70 10.15
C THR A 55 13.40 38.69 11.34
N ARG A 56 14.56 39.34 11.20
CA ARG A 56 15.55 39.46 12.26
C ARG A 56 15.04 40.42 13.35
N PRO A 57 15.13 40.04 14.64
CA PRO A 57 14.83 40.96 15.73
C PRO A 57 15.76 42.18 15.71
N SER A 58 15.21 43.35 16.04
CA SER A 58 16.02 44.56 16.22
C SER A 58 16.89 44.46 17.47
N GLU A 59 17.94 45.27 17.55
CA GLU A 59 18.81 45.34 18.75
C GLU A 59 18.02 45.66 20.03
N GLU A 60 16.98 46.48 19.89
CA GLU A 60 16.07 46.82 20.99
C GLU A 60 15.28 45.60 21.48
N GLN A 61 14.84 44.74 20.56
CA GLN A 61 14.13 43.51 20.87
C GLN A 61 15.06 42.46 21.48
N GLU A 62 16.30 42.33 20.99
CA GLU A 62 17.33 41.49 21.62
C GLU A 62 17.63 41.94 23.05
N ALA A 63 17.85 43.24 23.26
CA ALA A 63 18.06 43.80 24.60
C ALA A 63 16.84 43.58 25.51
N ALA A 64 15.62 43.68 24.98
CA ALA A 64 14.40 43.40 25.72
C ALA A 64 14.27 41.92 26.10
N LYS A 65 14.64 41.00 25.20
CA LYS A 65 14.71 39.55 25.46
C LYS A 65 15.70 39.25 26.58
N ASP A 66 16.91 39.79 26.52
CA ASP A 66 17.96 39.56 27.52
C ASP A 66 17.61 40.16 28.88
N ALA A 67 16.94 41.31 28.90
CA ALA A 67 16.41 41.88 30.14
C ALA A 67 15.32 40.98 30.75
N LEU A 68 14.41 40.45 29.93
CA LEU A 68 13.34 39.56 30.38
C LEU A 68 13.90 38.24 30.92
N PHE A 69 14.86 37.64 30.20
CA PHE A 69 15.55 36.43 30.65
C PHE A 69 16.22 36.63 32.01
N ARG A 70 16.96 37.73 32.21
CA ARG A 70 17.59 38.07 33.49
C ARG A 70 16.60 38.24 34.63
N GLN A 71 15.42 38.81 34.37
CA GLN A 71 14.38 38.94 35.39
C GLN A 71 13.84 37.56 35.83
N VAL A 72 13.60 36.66 34.89
CA VAL A 72 13.15 35.29 35.20
C VAL A 72 14.25 34.50 35.90
N GLU A 73 15.50 34.63 35.46
CA GLU A 73 16.66 34.00 36.09
C GLU A 73 16.81 34.46 37.55
N GLN A 74 16.71 35.76 37.80
CA GLN A 74 16.80 36.33 39.15
C GLN A 74 15.65 35.82 40.04
N ALA A 75 14.42 35.83 39.54
CA ALA A 75 13.27 35.29 40.27
C ALA A 75 13.41 33.80 40.57
N GLY A 76 14.03 33.03 39.67
CA GLY A 76 14.38 31.63 39.86
C GLY A 76 15.41 31.44 40.98
N LYS A 77 16.53 32.18 40.94
CA LYS A 77 17.59 32.15 41.95
C LYS A 77 17.12 32.53 43.35
N GLU A 78 16.18 33.47 43.45
CA GLU A 78 15.57 33.87 44.73
C GLU A 78 14.56 32.84 45.26
N SER A 79 13.96 32.05 44.38
CA SER A 79 12.86 31.14 44.72
C SER A 79 13.28 29.69 44.93
N LEU A 80 14.38 29.27 44.31
CA LEU A 80 14.79 27.88 44.13
C LEU A 80 16.30 27.72 44.36
N ASP A 81 16.67 26.80 45.26
CA ASP A 81 18.06 26.52 45.57
C ASP A 81 18.80 25.87 44.38
N GLY A 82 20.02 26.33 44.12
CA GLY A 82 20.85 25.82 43.02
C GLY A 82 20.29 26.08 41.62
N CYS A 83 19.36 27.04 41.48
CA CYS A 83 18.66 27.28 40.22
C CYS A 83 19.54 27.97 39.17
N THR A 84 19.53 27.43 37.95
CA THR A 84 20.01 28.11 36.74
C THR A 84 18.86 28.31 35.74
N ALA A 85 18.97 29.26 34.83
CA ALA A 85 17.98 29.49 33.78
C ALA A 85 18.58 29.15 32.41
N GLU A 86 17.78 28.53 31.55
CA GLU A 86 18.15 28.18 30.18
C GLU A 86 17.05 28.60 29.22
N LEU A 87 17.44 29.21 28.10
CA LEU A 87 16.55 29.43 26.98
C LEU A 87 16.36 28.10 26.23
N PHE A 88 15.12 27.77 25.90
CA PHE A 88 14.82 26.66 24.99
C PHE A 88 13.96 27.13 23.81
N GLY A 89 13.62 26.23 22.89
CA GLY A 89 12.78 26.57 21.73
C GLY A 89 13.42 27.58 20.78
N SER A 90 12.63 28.54 20.31
CA SER A 90 13.05 29.45 19.23
C SER A 90 14.23 30.34 19.61
N ALA A 91 14.25 30.86 20.84
CA ALA A 91 15.36 31.68 21.34
C ALA A 91 16.63 30.84 21.55
N GLY A 92 16.51 29.63 22.12
CA GLY A 92 17.66 28.73 22.32
C GLY A 92 18.29 28.23 21.01
N THR A 93 17.50 28.13 19.94
CA THR A 93 17.97 27.77 18.58
C THR A 93 18.41 28.96 17.73
N LYS A 94 18.38 30.21 18.26
CA LYS A 94 18.64 31.45 17.49
C LYS A 94 17.67 31.64 16.30
N GLN A 95 16.48 31.05 16.35
CA GLN A 95 15.40 31.13 15.35
C GLN A 95 14.18 31.93 15.83
N TRP A 96 14.37 32.78 16.84
CA TRP A 96 13.32 33.65 17.36
C TRP A 96 13.14 34.87 16.44
N MET A 97 11.92 35.41 16.42
CA MET A 97 11.50 36.50 15.55
C MET A 97 10.66 37.50 16.36
N PRO A 98 10.47 38.73 15.86
CA PRO A 98 9.49 39.66 16.45
C PRO A 98 8.13 38.97 16.66
N GLY A 99 7.59 39.08 17.88
CA GLY A 99 6.32 38.44 18.27
C GLY A 99 6.43 36.98 18.71
N SER A 100 7.63 36.37 18.72
CA SER A 100 7.82 35.03 19.31
C SER A 100 7.68 35.08 20.84
N ASP A 101 7.07 34.03 21.40
CA ASP A 101 7.12 33.78 22.84
C ASP A 101 8.56 33.37 23.25
N LEU A 102 8.95 33.72 24.47
CA LEU A 102 10.24 33.40 25.07
C LEU A 102 10.12 32.20 26.02
N ASP A 103 10.69 31.08 25.62
CA ASP A 103 10.66 29.85 26.40
C ASP A 103 11.85 29.75 27.37
N ILE A 104 11.58 29.71 28.68
CA ILE A 104 12.61 29.68 29.73
C ILE A 104 12.39 28.47 30.64
N CYS A 105 13.45 27.68 30.84
CA CYS A 105 13.48 26.58 31.79
C CYS A 105 14.37 26.95 32.98
N LEU A 106 13.79 26.92 34.18
CA LEU A 106 14.53 27.01 35.44
C LEU A 106 14.96 25.61 35.86
N LEU A 107 16.27 25.34 35.78
CA LEU A 107 16.86 24.08 36.19
C LEU A 107 17.15 24.13 37.69
N ALA A 108 16.41 23.35 38.47
CA ALA A 108 16.61 23.20 39.90
C ALA A 108 16.82 21.71 40.21
N PRO A 109 17.95 21.30 40.82
CA PRO A 109 18.30 19.88 41.02
C PRO A 109 17.24 19.06 41.75
N ASP A 110 16.52 19.67 42.69
CA ASP A 110 15.58 18.98 43.59
C ASP A 110 14.13 18.93 43.05
N VAL A 111 13.89 19.37 41.80
CA VAL A 111 12.53 19.47 41.22
C VAL A 111 12.33 18.44 40.12
N THR A 112 11.84 17.26 40.50
CA THR A 112 11.70 16.09 39.59
C THR A 112 10.26 15.64 39.34
N THR A 113 9.31 16.06 40.18
CA THR A 113 7.89 15.65 40.09
C THR A 113 6.98 16.81 39.68
N SER A 114 5.84 16.54 39.02
CA SER A 114 4.87 17.57 38.65
C SER A 114 4.35 18.37 39.86
N ALA A 115 4.17 17.73 41.01
CA ALA A 115 3.80 18.43 42.25
C ALA A 115 4.89 19.39 42.73
N SER A 116 6.17 18.99 42.67
CA SER A 116 7.29 19.89 42.97
C SER A 116 7.42 21.02 41.95
N GLN A 117 7.20 20.76 40.66
CA GLN A 117 7.23 21.79 39.60
C GLN A 117 6.17 22.86 39.84
N VAL A 118 4.93 22.48 40.14
CA VAL A 118 3.85 23.43 40.44
C VAL A 118 4.15 24.24 41.71
N ARG A 119 4.69 23.61 42.76
CA ARG A 119 5.12 24.34 43.97
C ARG A 119 6.21 25.36 43.66
N SER A 120 7.22 24.98 42.87
CA SER A 120 8.31 25.86 42.44
C SER A 120 7.81 27.02 41.58
N LEU A 121 6.95 26.76 40.59
CA LEU A 121 6.34 27.79 39.75
C LEU A 121 5.51 28.78 40.57
N ARG A 122 4.82 28.34 41.64
CA ARG A 122 4.12 29.26 42.56
C ARG A 122 5.06 30.17 43.34
N LYS A 123 6.25 29.69 43.73
CA LYS A 123 7.28 30.52 44.38
C LYS A 123 7.83 31.56 43.39
N VAL A 124 8.18 31.12 42.18
CA VAL A 124 8.65 32.00 41.10
C VAL A 124 7.60 33.07 40.76
N ALA A 125 6.31 32.69 40.68
CA ALA A 125 5.21 33.63 40.48
C ALA A 125 5.15 34.71 41.58
N ARG A 126 5.49 34.35 42.83
CA ARG A 126 5.50 35.30 43.96
C ARG A 126 6.68 36.26 43.85
N ALA A 127 7.87 35.78 43.51
CA ALA A 127 9.04 36.61 43.26
C ALA A 127 8.82 37.59 42.11
N LEU A 128 8.28 37.12 40.97
CA LEU A 128 7.94 37.99 39.84
C LEU A 128 6.90 39.07 40.18
N ARG A 129 5.95 38.78 41.08
CA ARG A 129 4.99 39.81 41.54
C ARG A 129 5.67 40.91 42.36
N GLN A 130 6.74 40.59 43.09
CA GLN A 130 7.47 41.54 43.94
C GLN A 130 8.31 42.52 43.12
N THR A 131 8.70 42.16 41.90
CA THR A 131 9.43 43.05 40.97
C THR A 131 8.52 44.06 40.25
N GLY A 132 7.26 44.19 40.67
CA GLY A 132 6.26 45.05 40.02
C GLY A 132 5.52 44.41 38.84
N ALA A 133 5.77 43.14 38.52
CA ALA A 133 5.22 42.46 37.36
C ALA A 133 3.86 41.76 37.61
N SER A 134 2.95 42.42 38.33
CA SER A 134 1.82 41.74 38.98
C SER A 134 0.62 41.41 38.09
N HIS A 135 0.49 42.01 36.89
CA HIS A 135 -0.81 42.06 36.19
C HIS A 135 -1.07 40.96 35.15
N ASN A 136 -0.07 40.18 34.72
CA ASN A 136 -0.19 39.28 33.56
C ASN A 136 0.49 37.91 33.76
N ILE A 137 0.44 37.36 34.97
CA ILE A 137 0.95 36.01 35.25
C ILE A 137 -0.21 35.01 35.14
N GLN A 138 -0.14 34.12 34.15
CA GLN A 138 -1.14 33.10 33.86
C GLN A 138 -0.59 31.69 34.15
N PRO A 139 -1.02 31.04 35.24
CA PRO A 139 -0.60 29.67 35.55
C PRO A 139 -1.31 28.65 34.64
N ARG A 140 -0.57 27.70 34.08
CA ARG A 140 -1.09 26.56 33.30
C ARG A 140 -0.63 25.25 33.93
N PHE A 141 -1.12 24.94 35.14
CA PHE A 141 -0.62 23.82 35.96
C PHE A 141 -1.21 22.45 35.61
N HIS A 142 -2.31 22.41 34.86
CA HIS A 142 -2.98 21.16 34.48
C HIS A 142 -2.44 20.54 33.18
N ALA A 143 -1.52 21.23 32.49
CA ALA A 143 -0.84 20.68 31.32
C ALA A 143 0.14 19.58 31.73
N GLN A 144 0.42 18.65 30.80
CA GLN A 144 1.41 17.57 31.00
C GLN A 144 2.78 18.12 31.45
N MET A 145 3.16 19.29 30.95
CA MET A 145 4.26 20.10 31.47
C MET A 145 3.70 21.40 32.08
N PRO A 146 3.67 21.53 33.42
CA PRO A 146 3.23 22.77 34.06
C PRO A 146 4.10 23.95 33.67
N ILE A 147 3.45 25.05 33.25
CA ILE A 147 4.14 26.31 32.91
C ILE A 147 3.47 27.53 33.55
N LEU A 148 4.20 28.63 33.58
CA LEU A 148 3.72 29.96 33.93
C LEU A 148 3.95 30.88 32.73
N ARG A 149 2.87 31.35 32.11
CA ARG A 149 2.94 32.34 31.04
C ARG A 149 2.94 33.73 31.63
N TRP A 150 3.94 34.54 31.31
CA TRP A 150 4.08 35.89 31.82
C TRP A 150 4.34 36.89 30.70
N THR A 151 3.55 37.97 30.67
CA THR A 151 3.69 39.06 29.69
C THR A 151 3.96 40.37 30.42
N PRO A 152 5.21 40.86 30.48
CA PRO A 152 5.56 42.06 31.23
C PRO A 152 4.84 43.30 30.66
N ARG A 153 4.11 44.06 31.49
CA ARG A 153 3.50 45.32 31.05
C ARG A 153 4.60 46.39 30.99
N ARG A 154 4.85 46.97 29.81
CA ARG A 154 5.69 48.18 29.65
C ARG A 154 4.78 49.37 29.32
N PRO A 155 4.68 50.39 30.20
CA PRO A 155 3.83 51.56 29.97
C PRO A 155 4.17 52.37 28.71
N ASP A 156 5.40 52.24 28.22
CA ASP A 156 6.09 53.12 27.29
C ASP A 156 6.38 52.48 25.91
N ARG A 157 6.09 51.19 25.72
CA ARG A 157 6.30 50.49 24.43
C ARG A 157 5.21 49.44 24.15
N PRO A 158 4.38 49.59 23.10
CA PRO A 158 3.50 48.52 22.65
C PRO A 158 4.32 47.38 22.03
N GLY A 159 4.14 46.14 22.53
CA GLY A 159 4.83 44.93 22.02
C GLY A 159 5.64 44.13 23.06
N SER A 160 5.09 43.88 24.24
CA SER A 160 5.76 43.09 25.28
C SER A 160 5.96 41.62 24.87
N ILE A 161 7.19 41.13 24.93
CA ILE A 161 7.54 39.72 24.73
C ILE A 161 6.87 38.88 25.82
N ALA A 162 5.99 37.95 25.45
CA ALA A 162 5.47 36.98 26.40
C ALA A 162 6.52 35.89 26.65
N CYS A 163 6.55 35.33 27.85
CA CYS A 163 7.45 34.23 28.18
C CYS A 163 6.72 33.09 28.86
N ASP A 164 7.06 31.87 28.47
CA ASP A 164 6.57 30.63 29.07
C ASP A 164 7.69 30.05 29.96
N ILE A 165 7.44 30.04 31.27
CA ILE A 165 8.41 29.63 32.28
C ILE A 165 8.06 28.21 32.76
N SER A 166 9.02 27.30 32.64
CA SER A 166 8.95 25.92 33.17
C SER A 166 10.04 25.68 34.21
N VAL A 167 9.89 24.65 35.04
CA VAL A 167 10.92 24.24 36.02
C VAL A 167 11.27 22.77 35.80
N GLY A 168 12.56 22.44 35.70
CA GLY A 168 13.04 21.06 35.59
C GLY A 168 12.74 20.37 34.25
N ASN A 169 12.42 21.12 33.19
CA ASN A 169 12.22 20.57 31.85
C ASN A 169 13.58 20.32 31.14
N VAL A 170 14.33 19.34 31.64
CA VAL A 170 15.69 19.02 31.14
C VAL A 170 15.65 18.57 29.68
N LEU A 171 14.60 17.83 29.28
CA LEU A 171 14.46 17.33 27.91
C LEU A 171 14.29 18.46 26.88
N ALA A 172 13.51 19.50 27.18
CA ALA A 172 13.36 20.62 26.26
C ALA A 172 14.68 21.37 26.04
N VAL A 173 15.48 21.53 27.09
CA VAL A 173 16.82 22.14 27.01
C VAL A 173 17.77 21.26 26.20
N ALA A 174 17.80 19.94 26.47
CA ALA A 174 18.65 18.99 25.74
C ALA A 174 18.30 18.95 24.24
N ASN A 175 17.01 18.86 23.90
CA ASN A 175 16.54 18.88 22.51
C ASN A 175 16.86 20.20 21.81
N THR A 176 16.74 21.33 22.52
CA THR A 176 17.08 22.63 21.97
C THR A 176 18.58 22.75 21.68
N ARG A 177 19.44 22.27 22.58
CA ARG A 177 20.90 22.25 22.37
C ARG A 177 21.30 21.36 21.19
N LEU A 178 20.66 20.21 21.05
CA LEU A 178 20.85 19.33 19.89
C LEU A 178 20.44 20.05 18.58
N MET A 179 19.28 20.70 18.57
CA MET A 179 18.82 21.46 17.41
C MET A 179 19.72 22.65 17.08
N ALA A 180 20.18 23.40 18.09
CA ALA A 180 21.15 24.47 17.91
C ALA A 180 22.46 23.94 17.30
N SER A 181 22.93 22.78 17.76
CA SER A 181 24.13 22.14 17.18
C SER A 181 23.93 21.81 15.70
N TYR A 182 22.75 21.28 15.31
CA TYR A 182 22.46 21.03 13.89
C TYR A 182 22.38 22.30 13.05
N LEU A 183 21.90 23.41 13.62
CA LEU A 183 21.82 24.70 12.93
C LEU A 183 23.20 25.33 12.75
N ASP A 184 24.11 25.14 13.69
CA ASP A 184 25.48 25.64 13.63
C ASP A 184 26.37 24.80 12.68
N LEU A 185 25.92 23.62 12.20
CA LEU A 185 26.70 22.78 11.27
C LEU A 185 26.76 23.33 9.82
N ASP A 186 25.73 24.05 9.36
CA ASP A 186 25.65 24.55 7.99
C ASP A 186 24.75 25.79 7.93
N ASP A 187 25.33 26.93 7.50
CA ASP A 187 24.67 28.24 7.45
C ASP A 187 23.39 28.29 6.60
N ARG A 188 23.17 27.30 5.72
CA ARG A 188 21.95 27.19 4.92
C ARG A 188 20.78 26.65 5.73
N VAL A 189 21.03 25.91 6.82
CA VAL A 189 19.99 25.28 7.65
C VAL A 189 19.15 26.35 8.39
N PRO A 190 19.76 27.36 9.04
CA PRO A 190 19.02 28.47 9.63
C PRO A 190 18.10 29.19 8.65
N LEU A 191 18.60 29.54 7.45
CA LEU A 191 17.83 30.24 6.41
C LEU A 191 16.62 29.42 5.96
N LEU A 192 16.85 28.12 5.78
CA LEU A 192 15.81 27.18 5.41
C LEU A 192 14.74 27.05 6.48
N LEU A 193 15.14 26.88 7.73
CA LEU A 193 14.21 26.74 8.84
C LEU A 193 13.38 28.03 9.04
N ARG A 194 14.01 29.20 8.86
CA ARG A 194 13.34 30.52 8.84
C ARG A 194 12.23 30.57 7.80
N ALA A 195 12.54 30.20 6.55
CA ALA A 195 11.57 30.21 5.45
C ALA A 195 10.39 29.27 5.70
N ILE A 196 10.65 28.05 6.20
CA ILE A 196 9.60 27.10 6.57
C ILE A 196 8.70 27.69 7.66
N LYS A 197 9.29 28.26 8.71
CA LYS A 197 8.55 28.81 9.86
C LYS A 197 7.66 30.00 9.49
N VAL A 198 8.13 30.88 8.60
CA VAL A 198 7.43 32.13 8.25
C VAL A 198 6.41 31.95 7.14
N GLN A 199 6.67 31.04 6.19
CA GLN A 199 5.81 30.86 5.01
C GLN A 199 5.00 29.57 5.07
N ILE A 200 5.67 28.43 5.26
CA ILE A 200 5.02 27.13 5.09
C ILE A 200 4.09 26.82 6.25
N VAL A 201 4.51 27.09 7.50
CA VAL A 201 3.67 26.79 8.68
C VAL A 201 2.37 27.61 8.70
N PRO A 202 2.36 28.94 8.45
CA PRO A 202 1.12 29.70 8.40
C PRO A 202 0.20 29.30 7.23
N ILE A 203 0.77 28.99 6.04
CA ILE A 203 -0.01 28.48 4.89
C ILE A 203 -0.71 27.17 5.25
N ALA A 204 0.00 26.24 5.90
CA ALA A 204 -0.57 24.97 6.33
C ALA A 204 -1.69 25.14 7.37
N GLN A 205 -1.67 26.24 8.13
CA GLN A 205 -2.66 26.59 9.15
C GLN A 205 -3.78 27.51 8.62
N GLY A 206 -3.78 27.84 7.33
CA GLY A 206 -4.79 28.72 6.71
C GLY A 206 -4.70 30.18 7.16
N MET A 207 -3.53 30.62 7.64
CA MET A 207 -3.27 32.00 8.09
C MET A 207 -2.73 32.87 6.95
N ASP A 208 -3.03 34.18 7.00
CA ASP A 208 -2.43 35.15 6.10
C ASP A 208 -0.91 35.19 6.28
N VAL A 209 -0.17 35.01 5.19
CA VAL A 209 1.30 35.09 5.16
C VAL A 209 1.78 36.51 4.85
N LEU A 210 2.98 36.84 5.31
CA LEU A 210 3.68 38.03 4.87
C LEU A 210 3.78 38.03 3.33
N PRO A 211 3.44 39.15 2.65
CA PRO A 211 3.53 39.24 1.20
C PRO A 211 4.95 38.91 0.74
N TRP A 212 5.12 37.85 -0.05
CA TRP A 212 6.42 37.53 -0.65
C TRP A 212 6.78 38.67 -1.62
N PRO A 213 7.94 39.33 -1.46
CA PRO A 213 8.28 40.47 -2.30
C PRO A 213 8.68 39.97 -3.70
N PHE A 214 7.83 40.23 -4.69
CA PHE A 214 8.08 40.29 -6.14
C PHE A 214 7.98 39.03 -7.03
N GLN A 215 6.85 38.96 -7.76
CA GLN A 215 6.65 38.95 -9.23
C GLN A 215 7.52 38.16 -10.21
N HIS A 216 8.75 37.73 -9.94
CA HIS A 216 9.53 36.93 -10.92
C HIS A 216 9.19 35.43 -10.91
N CYS A 217 8.42 35.00 -9.92
CA CYS A 217 7.73 33.71 -9.91
C CYS A 217 6.23 33.83 -10.22
N HIS A 218 5.73 35.01 -10.63
CA HIS A 218 4.34 35.17 -11.08
C HIS A 218 4.23 34.95 -12.59
N GLN A 219 4.29 33.69 -13.02
CA GLN A 219 3.02 33.20 -13.54
C GLN A 219 2.23 32.79 -12.29
N PRO A 220 1.02 33.32 -12.05
CA PRO A 220 0.13 32.63 -11.15
C PRO A 220 -0.11 31.27 -11.80
N LEU A 221 0.70 30.27 -11.45
CA LEU A 221 0.15 28.96 -11.22
C LEU A 221 -0.80 29.21 -10.06
N ALA A 222 -2.01 29.67 -10.40
CA ALA A 222 -3.18 29.43 -9.59
C ALA A 222 -2.95 28.03 -9.06
N LEU A 223 -2.81 27.86 -7.74
CA LEU A 223 -2.82 26.55 -7.12
C LEU A 223 -3.92 25.82 -7.87
N PRO A 224 -3.61 24.83 -8.74
CA PRO A 224 -4.62 23.82 -8.95
C PRO A 224 -4.71 23.29 -7.53
N ARG A 225 -5.76 23.66 -6.79
CA ARG A 225 -6.19 22.83 -5.69
C ARG A 225 -6.29 21.47 -6.34
N CYS A 226 -5.27 20.63 -6.17
CA CYS A 226 -5.25 19.35 -6.82
C CYS A 226 -6.50 18.67 -6.28
N PRO A 227 -7.46 18.25 -7.12
CA PRO A 227 -8.70 17.67 -6.64
C PRO A 227 -8.46 16.50 -5.69
N LYS A 228 -7.25 15.91 -5.69
CA LYS A 228 -6.79 14.88 -4.76
C LYS A 228 -7.01 15.20 -3.28
N ASP A 229 -6.74 16.43 -2.81
CA ASP A 229 -6.72 16.73 -1.36
C ASP A 229 -8.08 17.18 -0.82
N LEU A 230 -8.91 17.84 -1.65
CA LEU A 230 -10.32 18.08 -1.31
C LEU A 230 -11.15 16.82 -1.53
N MET A 231 -11.02 16.12 -2.67
CA MET A 231 -11.85 14.95 -2.96
C MET A 231 -11.53 13.76 -2.07
N SER A 232 -10.27 13.46 -1.74
CA SER A 232 -9.98 12.32 -0.85
C SER A 232 -10.44 12.60 0.59
N ALA A 233 -10.29 13.82 1.10
CA ALA A 233 -10.77 14.20 2.42
C ALA A 233 -12.30 14.31 2.47
N GLU A 234 -12.95 14.89 1.45
CA GLU A 234 -14.41 14.97 1.35
C GLU A 234 -15.05 13.60 1.08
N LEU A 235 -14.42 12.73 0.27
CA LEU A 235 -14.86 11.35 0.06
C LEU A 235 -14.58 10.48 1.29
N SER A 236 -13.44 10.64 1.97
CA SER A 236 -13.19 9.96 3.25
C SER A 236 -14.26 10.38 4.25
N LEU A 237 -14.54 11.68 4.41
CA LEU A 237 -15.63 12.16 5.28
C LEU A 237 -17.03 11.65 4.85
N PHE A 238 -17.26 11.47 3.55
CA PHE A 238 -18.49 10.86 3.01
C PHE A 238 -18.58 9.36 3.35
N PHE A 239 -17.46 8.63 3.29
CA PHE A 239 -17.36 7.20 3.59
C PHE A 239 -17.12 6.89 5.08
N ASP A 240 -16.67 7.86 5.89
CA ASP A 240 -16.44 7.72 7.34
C ASP A 240 -17.75 7.57 8.12
N ASN A 241 -18.90 7.80 7.47
CA ASN A 241 -20.24 7.48 7.96
C ASN A 241 -20.80 6.17 7.38
N LEU A 242 -19.94 5.21 7.06
CA LEU A 242 -20.34 3.86 6.66
C LEU A 242 -21.16 3.22 7.80
N ASP A 243 -22.46 3.05 7.55
CA ASP A 243 -23.34 2.32 8.47
C ASP A 243 -23.00 0.82 8.38
N ALA A 244 -22.15 0.35 9.29
CA ALA A 244 -21.80 -1.06 9.45
C ALA A 244 -22.72 -1.78 10.46
N SER A 245 -23.89 -1.21 10.77
CA SER A 245 -24.86 -1.85 11.66
C SER A 245 -25.21 -3.26 11.18
N GLY A 246 -25.28 -4.20 12.11
CA GLY A 246 -25.50 -5.63 11.83
C GLY A 246 -24.27 -6.45 11.45
N LEU A 247 -23.15 -5.83 11.06
CA LEU A 247 -21.88 -6.53 10.79
C LEU A 247 -20.91 -6.54 11.98
N ALA A 248 -20.97 -5.51 12.83
CA ALA A 248 -20.13 -5.44 14.02
C ALA A 248 -20.33 -6.68 14.92
N ALA A 249 -19.23 -7.20 15.50
CA ALA A 249 -19.15 -8.43 16.28
C ALA A 249 -19.35 -9.76 15.52
N LYS A 250 -19.60 -9.74 14.20
CA LYS A 250 -19.66 -10.96 13.39
C LYS A 250 -18.29 -11.62 13.25
N LYS A 251 -18.28 -12.96 13.18
CA LYS A 251 -17.06 -13.75 12.95
C LYS A 251 -16.93 -14.17 11.49
N VAL A 252 -15.84 -13.77 10.83
CA VAL A 252 -15.56 -14.11 9.42
C VAL A 252 -14.24 -14.84 9.29
N THR A 253 -14.23 -15.94 8.54
CA THR A 253 -12.97 -16.57 8.10
C THR A 253 -12.74 -16.30 6.62
N ILE A 254 -11.54 -15.85 6.25
CA ILE A 254 -11.12 -15.68 4.87
C ILE A 254 -10.13 -16.80 4.51
N ILE A 255 -10.48 -17.65 3.54
CA ILE A 255 -9.65 -18.77 3.06
C ILE A 255 -9.15 -18.45 1.65
N TRP A 256 -7.85 -18.49 1.42
CA TRP A 256 -7.31 -18.15 0.11
C TRP A 256 -6.08 -18.99 -0.25
N GLU A 257 -5.84 -19.13 -1.55
CA GLU A 257 -4.62 -19.72 -2.13
C GLU A 257 -4.09 -18.82 -3.24
N GLY A 258 -2.77 -18.69 -3.38
CA GLY A 258 -2.11 -17.89 -4.41
C GLY A 258 -0.76 -17.32 -3.95
N THR A 259 -0.15 -16.49 -4.79
CA THR A 259 1.16 -15.89 -4.49
C THR A 259 1.08 -14.86 -3.36
N ALA A 260 2.23 -14.50 -2.77
CA ALA A 260 2.32 -13.42 -1.78
C ALA A 260 1.68 -12.09 -2.27
N GLY A 261 1.78 -11.79 -3.58
CA GLY A 261 1.19 -10.59 -4.18
C GLY A 261 -0.34 -10.60 -4.15
N ALA A 262 -0.96 -11.78 -4.27
CA ALA A 262 -2.40 -11.95 -4.09
C ALA A 262 -2.79 -11.92 -2.60
N GLY A 263 -2.01 -12.56 -1.74
CA GLY A 263 -2.26 -12.62 -0.30
C GLY A 263 -2.39 -11.25 0.36
N ARG A 264 -1.60 -10.25 -0.08
CA ARG A 264 -1.69 -8.85 0.40
C ARG A 264 -3.09 -8.25 0.29
N GLN A 265 -3.85 -8.60 -0.75
CA GLN A 265 -5.19 -8.07 -0.97
C GLN A 265 -6.19 -8.66 0.04
N TYR A 266 -6.05 -9.95 0.35
CA TYR A 266 -6.82 -10.60 1.40
C TYR A 266 -6.47 -10.08 2.78
N MET A 267 -5.21 -9.76 3.05
CA MET A 267 -4.83 -9.16 4.33
C MET A 267 -5.38 -7.73 4.48
N ALA A 268 -5.37 -6.94 3.40
CA ALA A 268 -5.97 -5.62 3.38
C ALA A 268 -7.48 -5.68 3.62
N ALA A 269 -8.19 -6.59 2.94
CA ALA A 269 -9.61 -6.84 3.19
C ALA A 269 -9.87 -7.28 4.64
N ALA A 270 -9.06 -8.20 5.18
CA ALA A 270 -9.20 -8.64 6.57
C ALA A 270 -9.00 -7.51 7.59
N SER A 271 -8.00 -6.66 7.37
CA SER A 271 -7.74 -5.49 8.22
C SER A 271 -8.90 -4.50 8.17
N PHE A 272 -9.47 -4.28 6.99
CA PHE A 272 -10.65 -3.45 6.83
C PHE A 272 -11.85 -4.02 7.59
N LEU A 273 -12.14 -5.32 7.46
CA LEU A 273 -13.22 -5.97 8.21
C LEU A 273 -13.02 -5.90 9.74
N GLN A 274 -11.78 -6.01 10.23
CA GLN A 274 -11.47 -5.78 11.65
C GLN A 274 -11.75 -4.34 12.09
N LYS A 275 -11.42 -3.33 11.26
CA LYS A 275 -11.73 -1.91 11.55
C LYS A 275 -13.24 -1.67 11.66
N LEU A 276 -14.07 -2.46 10.96
CA LEU A 276 -15.53 -2.43 11.08
C LEU A 276 -16.06 -3.12 12.36
N GLY A 277 -15.17 -3.63 13.23
CA GLY A 277 -15.53 -4.32 14.47
C GLY A 277 -15.89 -5.80 14.28
N MET A 278 -15.56 -6.41 13.13
CA MET A 278 -15.69 -7.86 12.93
C MET A 278 -14.50 -8.60 13.54
N THR A 279 -14.72 -9.84 13.97
CA THR A 279 -13.61 -10.74 14.33
C THR A 279 -13.22 -11.53 13.09
N VAL A 280 -11.95 -11.44 12.67
CA VAL A 280 -11.50 -12.04 11.41
C VAL A 280 -10.39 -13.07 11.65
N SER A 281 -10.51 -14.22 11.00
CA SER A 281 -9.45 -15.24 10.90
C SER A 281 -9.10 -15.49 9.43
N LEU A 282 -7.85 -15.83 9.16
CA LEU A 282 -7.33 -16.09 7.82
C LEU A 282 -6.74 -17.48 7.73
N VAL A 283 -6.93 -18.13 6.58
CA VAL A 283 -6.30 -19.41 6.25
C VAL A 283 -5.67 -19.30 4.86
N GLY A 284 -4.39 -19.64 4.71
CA GLY A 284 -3.71 -19.63 3.41
C GLY A 284 -2.22 -19.95 3.47
N PRO A 285 -1.49 -19.79 2.35
CA PRO A 285 -0.06 -20.13 2.26
C PRO A 285 0.84 -19.33 3.21
N PRO A 286 1.98 -19.89 3.66
CA PRO A 286 2.88 -19.25 4.61
C PRO A 286 3.54 -17.97 4.08
N ASP A 287 3.47 -17.73 2.76
CA ASP A 287 4.10 -16.62 2.04
C ASP A 287 3.76 -15.22 2.60
N VAL A 288 2.63 -15.06 3.30
CA VAL A 288 2.22 -13.79 3.95
C VAL A 288 2.09 -13.88 5.47
N HIS A 289 2.49 -15.00 6.09
CA HIS A 289 2.27 -15.23 7.53
C HIS A 289 2.90 -14.14 8.41
N VAL A 290 4.12 -13.70 8.07
CA VAL A 290 4.81 -12.67 8.86
C VAL A 290 4.12 -11.31 8.74
N LEU A 291 3.52 -11.05 7.58
CA LEU A 291 2.75 -9.85 7.31
C LEU A 291 1.44 -9.86 8.12
N ALA A 292 0.74 -11.00 8.15
CA ALA A 292 -0.43 -11.18 9.00
C ALA A 292 -0.10 -10.96 10.48
N LYS A 293 1.01 -11.50 10.98
CA LYS A 293 1.48 -11.29 12.36
C LYS A 293 1.73 -9.81 12.67
N HIS A 294 2.28 -9.05 11.72
CA HIS A 294 2.54 -7.62 11.93
C HIS A 294 1.25 -6.83 12.15
N TYR A 295 0.22 -7.10 11.36
CA TYR A 295 -1.08 -6.45 11.46
C TYR A 295 -2.01 -7.12 12.48
N GLU A 296 -1.48 -7.97 13.36
CA GLU A 296 -2.23 -8.67 14.41
C GLU A 296 -3.44 -9.46 13.86
N LEU A 297 -3.30 -9.98 12.64
CA LEU A 297 -4.30 -10.80 11.98
C LEU A 297 -4.13 -12.26 12.40
N ALA A 298 -5.20 -12.88 12.90
CA ALA A 298 -5.22 -14.32 13.16
C ALA A 298 -5.04 -15.09 11.85
N TYR A 299 -4.00 -15.91 11.76
CA TYR A 299 -3.60 -16.55 10.50
C TYR A 299 -3.18 -18.01 10.72
N VAL A 300 -3.80 -18.92 9.98
CA VAL A 300 -3.48 -20.35 9.95
C VAL A 300 -2.83 -20.70 8.61
N CYS A 301 -1.63 -21.28 8.65
CA CYS A 301 -0.87 -21.61 7.44
C CYS A 301 -1.27 -22.97 6.86
N THR A 302 -1.54 -23.00 5.55
CA THR A 302 -1.50 -24.23 4.74
C THR A 302 -0.05 -24.52 4.30
N SER A 303 0.18 -25.63 3.60
CA SER A 303 1.50 -26.01 3.10
C SER A 303 1.43 -26.63 1.70
N PRO A 304 2.51 -26.57 0.90
CA PRO A 304 3.74 -25.82 1.11
C PRO A 304 3.54 -24.32 0.76
N SER A 305 4.62 -23.55 0.72
CA SER A 305 4.55 -22.18 0.17
C SER A 305 4.20 -22.18 -1.31
N THR A 306 3.53 -21.13 -1.78
CA THR A 306 3.20 -21.00 -3.20
C THR A 306 4.47 -20.83 -4.05
N HIS A 307 5.46 -20.09 -3.53
CA HIS A 307 6.76 -19.95 -4.20
C HIS A 307 7.47 -21.29 -4.43
N GLU A 308 7.39 -22.22 -3.47
CA GLU A 308 7.96 -23.56 -3.61
C GLU A 308 7.30 -24.36 -4.74
N LEU A 309 5.96 -24.31 -4.86
CA LEU A 309 5.23 -24.98 -5.94
C LEU A 309 5.57 -24.37 -7.31
N LEU A 310 5.67 -23.04 -7.39
CA LEU A 310 6.05 -22.34 -8.63
C LEU A 310 7.48 -22.66 -9.08
N SER A 311 8.34 -23.10 -8.17
CA SER A 311 9.73 -23.47 -8.47
C SER A 311 9.89 -24.94 -8.91
N ARG A 312 8.81 -25.73 -8.92
CA ARG A 312 8.86 -27.14 -9.32
C ARG A 312 9.15 -27.27 -10.82
N PRO A 313 10.04 -28.17 -11.27
CA PRO A 313 10.42 -28.28 -12.68
C PRO A 313 9.24 -28.49 -13.64
N SER A 314 8.22 -29.25 -13.21
CA SER A 314 6.98 -29.50 -13.97
C SER A 314 6.18 -28.21 -14.18
N VAL A 315 6.04 -27.40 -13.14
CA VAL A 315 5.34 -26.11 -13.15
C VAL A 315 6.12 -25.09 -13.98
N VAL A 316 7.44 -24.99 -13.78
CA VAL A 316 8.32 -24.12 -14.57
C VAL A 316 8.25 -24.47 -16.06
N ALA A 317 8.28 -25.76 -16.42
CA ALA A 317 8.14 -26.20 -17.81
C ALA A 317 6.81 -25.76 -18.43
N ALA A 318 5.72 -25.83 -17.66
CA ALA A 318 4.40 -25.39 -18.12
C ALA A 318 4.31 -23.87 -18.30
N THR A 319 4.80 -23.11 -17.32
CA THR A 319 4.92 -21.64 -17.39
C THR A 319 5.76 -21.22 -18.59
N THR A 320 6.86 -21.94 -18.87
CA THR A 320 7.72 -21.73 -20.05
C THR A 320 7.01 -21.99 -21.37
N ALA A 321 6.15 -23.01 -21.40
CA ALA A 321 5.35 -23.31 -22.57
C ALA A 321 4.25 -22.28 -22.82
N ASN A 322 3.91 -21.46 -21.81
CA ASN A 322 2.69 -20.67 -21.72
C ASN A 322 1.44 -21.53 -21.94
N ASP A 323 1.45 -22.73 -21.35
CA ASP A 323 0.39 -23.73 -21.49
C ASP A 323 -0.37 -23.83 -20.16
N TYR A 324 -1.55 -23.23 -20.12
CA TYR A 324 -2.37 -23.19 -18.92
C TYR A 324 -2.88 -24.57 -18.51
N ASP A 325 -3.24 -25.42 -19.47
CA ASP A 325 -3.73 -26.78 -19.19
C ASP A 325 -2.61 -27.65 -18.63
N LEU A 326 -1.39 -27.51 -19.16
CA LEU A 326 -0.21 -28.18 -18.62
C LEU A 326 0.15 -27.65 -17.24
N PHE A 327 0.03 -26.34 -17.01
CA PHE A 327 0.30 -25.72 -15.72
C PHE A 327 -0.66 -26.24 -14.67
N GLU A 328 -1.95 -26.25 -14.97
CA GLU A 328 -2.99 -26.72 -14.06
C GLU A 328 -2.82 -28.22 -13.74
N LYS A 329 -2.37 -29.05 -14.70
CA LYS A 329 -1.99 -30.46 -14.45
C LYS A 329 -0.73 -30.62 -13.60
N ALA A 330 0.29 -29.80 -13.85
CA ALA A 330 1.53 -29.84 -13.06
C ALA A 330 1.27 -29.37 -11.63
N TRP A 331 0.61 -28.23 -11.48
CA TRP A 331 0.16 -27.68 -10.20
C TRP A 331 -0.64 -28.70 -9.40
N ALA A 332 -1.56 -29.39 -10.06
CA ALA A 332 -2.36 -30.45 -9.50
C ALA A 332 -1.54 -31.59 -8.91
N LEU A 333 -0.62 -32.14 -9.70
CA LEU A 333 0.21 -33.26 -9.31
C LEU A 333 1.16 -32.89 -8.16
N GLU A 334 1.75 -31.70 -8.21
CA GLU A 334 2.67 -31.21 -7.17
C GLU A 334 1.94 -30.87 -5.86
N SER A 335 0.65 -30.49 -5.94
CA SER A 335 -0.17 -30.14 -4.77
C SER A 335 -0.83 -31.35 -4.10
N GLU A 336 -1.06 -32.45 -4.82
CA GLU A 336 -1.76 -33.65 -4.34
C GLU A 336 -1.24 -34.18 -2.98
N PRO A 337 0.08 -34.26 -2.71
CA PRO A 337 0.60 -34.78 -1.45
C PRO A 337 0.16 -33.99 -0.21
N TYR A 338 -0.16 -32.70 -0.39
CA TYR A 338 -0.47 -31.77 0.69
C TYR A 338 -1.96 -31.55 0.88
N THR A 339 -2.78 -31.93 -0.11
CA THR A 339 -4.21 -31.65 -0.14
C THR A 339 -4.95 -32.15 1.10
N ALA A 340 -4.73 -33.40 1.52
CA ALA A 340 -5.41 -33.97 2.68
C ALA A 340 -5.04 -33.24 3.98
N ALA A 341 -3.76 -32.91 4.17
CA ALA A 341 -3.28 -32.16 5.33
C ALA A 341 -3.85 -30.73 5.35
N ASN A 342 -3.90 -30.07 4.19
CA ASN A 342 -4.47 -28.72 4.10
C ASN A 342 -5.97 -28.69 4.38
N ILE A 343 -6.73 -29.71 3.97
CA ILE A 343 -8.15 -29.85 4.32
C ILE A 343 -8.30 -30.01 5.84
N HIS A 344 -7.50 -30.87 6.47
CA HIS A 344 -7.50 -31.01 7.93
C HIS A 344 -7.22 -29.66 8.61
N VAL A 345 -6.20 -28.92 8.17
CA VAL A 345 -5.88 -27.58 8.69
C VAL A 345 -7.06 -26.61 8.54
N ILE A 346 -7.72 -26.57 7.38
CA ILE A 346 -8.90 -25.74 7.14
C ILE A 346 -10.04 -26.13 8.10
N CYS A 347 -10.32 -27.42 8.25
CA CYS A 347 -11.35 -27.90 9.16
C CYS A 347 -11.05 -27.51 10.62
N GLN A 348 -9.81 -27.71 11.09
CA GLN A 348 -9.42 -27.33 12.45
C GLN A 348 -9.50 -25.81 12.67
N ALA A 349 -9.11 -25.00 11.67
CA ALA A 349 -9.23 -23.55 11.73
C ALA A 349 -10.69 -23.10 11.85
N ILE A 350 -11.59 -23.68 11.06
CA ILE A 350 -13.03 -23.38 11.11
C ILE A 350 -13.62 -23.81 12.46
N LYS A 351 -13.30 -25.01 12.95
CA LYS A 351 -13.80 -25.49 14.25
C LYS A 351 -13.30 -24.65 15.43
N GLY A 352 -12.02 -24.28 15.43
CA GLY A 352 -11.45 -23.49 16.52
C GLY A 352 -11.97 -22.06 16.57
N PHE A 353 -12.37 -21.51 15.41
CA PHE A 353 -12.82 -20.12 15.30
C PHE A 353 -14.35 -19.96 15.35
N GLU A 354 -15.09 -20.93 14.82
CA GLU A 354 -16.54 -20.94 14.65
C GLU A 354 -17.06 -19.70 13.89
N PRO A 355 -16.71 -19.56 12.59
CA PRO A 355 -17.16 -18.41 11.80
C PRO A 355 -18.65 -18.49 11.49
N GLU A 356 -19.29 -17.32 11.40
CA GLU A 356 -20.66 -17.16 10.88
C GLU A 356 -20.70 -17.04 9.35
N LEU A 357 -19.56 -16.66 8.74
CA LEU A 357 -19.40 -16.55 7.29
C LEU A 357 -17.97 -16.92 6.90
N ILE A 358 -17.85 -17.66 5.80
CA ILE A 358 -16.57 -17.94 5.14
C ILE A 358 -16.51 -17.15 3.84
N LEU A 359 -15.46 -16.33 3.69
CA LEU A 359 -15.08 -15.73 2.41
C LEU A 359 -13.95 -16.57 1.82
N THR A 360 -13.98 -16.87 0.53
CA THR A 360 -12.94 -17.71 -0.08
C THR A 360 -12.48 -17.20 -1.43
N SER A 361 -11.18 -17.34 -1.74
CA SER A 361 -10.69 -17.15 -3.10
C SER A 361 -11.19 -18.26 -4.03
N THR A 362 -11.01 -18.06 -5.34
CA THR A 362 -11.51 -18.96 -6.39
C THR A 362 -10.92 -20.36 -6.33
N ARG A 363 -9.59 -20.49 -6.23
CA ARG A 363 -8.90 -21.79 -6.24
C ARG A 363 -9.40 -22.77 -5.17
N PRO A 364 -9.48 -22.41 -3.87
CA PRO A 364 -9.98 -23.31 -2.84
C PRO A 364 -11.52 -23.35 -2.75
N LEU A 365 -12.27 -22.56 -3.54
CA LEU A 365 -13.73 -22.40 -3.43
C LEU A 365 -14.47 -23.73 -3.34
N HIS A 366 -14.16 -24.69 -4.21
CA HIS A 366 -14.83 -25.98 -4.24
C HIS A 366 -14.60 -26.81 -2.95
N ARG A 367 -13.39 -26.76 -2.38
CA ARG A 367 -13.04 -27.44 -1.12
C ARG A 367 -13.75 -26.79 0.05
N VAL A 368 -13.74 -25.46 0.08
CA VAL A 368 -14.35 -24.66 1.14
C VAL A 368 -15.86 -24.77 1.12
N LEU A 369 -16.49 -24.82 -0.07
CA LEU A 369 -17.93 -25.08 -0.20
C LEU A 369 -18.33 -26.44 0.39
N ALA A 370 -17.53 -27.48 0.18
CA ALA A 370 -17.81 -28.79 0.76
C ALA A 370 -17.78 -28.76 2.30
N VAL A 371 -16.79 -28.06 2.88
CA VAL A 371 -16.65 -27.89 4.33
C VAL A 371 -17.76 -26.99 4.89
N GLY A 372 -18.04 -25.85 4.25
CA GLY A 372 -19.10 -24.92 4.65
C GLY A 372 -20.46 -25.59 4.65
N ASN A 373 -20.79 -26.35 3.58
CA ASN A 373 -22.01 -27.15 3.54
C ASN A 373 -22.07 -28.15 4.69
N ALA A 374 -20.99 -28.92 4.92
CA ALA A 374 -20.94 -29.92 5.98
C ALA A 374 -21.18 -29.33 7.38
N LEU A 375 -20.83 -28.06 7.57
CA LEU A 375 -20.95 -27.36 8.84
C LEU A 375 -22.13 -26.40 8.88
N THR A 376 -22.94 -26.32 7.82
CA THR A 376 -24.02 -25.33 7.67
C THR A 376 -23.52 -23.88 7.85
N ILE A 377 -22.30 -23.60 7.39
CA ILE A 377 -21.71 -22.26 7.40
C ILE A 377 -21.76 -21.68 5.97
N PRO A 378 -22.33 -20.48 5.78
CA PRO A 378 -22.35 -19.82 4.49
C PRO A 378 -20.96 -19.55 3.92
N VAL A 379 -20.80 -19.72 2.60
CA VAL A 379 -19.54 -19.49 1.89
C VAL A 379 -19.77 -18.54 0.73
N LEU A 380 -19.03 -17.43 0.69
CA LEU A 380 -19.05 -16.47 -0.43
C LEU A 380 -17.70 -16.42 -1.12
N CYS A 381 -17.73 -16.36 -2.45
CA CYS A 381 -16.51 -16.15 -3.22
C CYS A 381 -16.08 -14.68 -3.13
N LEU A 382 -14.88 -14.46 -2.61
CA LEU A 382 -14.17 -13.19 -2.57
C LEU A 382 -12.95 -13.32 -3.48
N ALA A 383 -13.15 -13.12 -4.78
CA ALA A 383 -12.11 -13.21 -5.79
C ALA A 383 -11.28 -11.92 -5.84
N LEU A 384 -10.35 -11.78 -4.90
CA LEU A 384 -9.35 -10.69 -4.91
C LEU A 384 -8.13 -10.99 -5.78
N GLN A 385 -8.20 -12.01 -6.62
CA GLN A 385 -7.23 -12.24 -7.69
C GLN A 385 -7.91 -11.90 -9.00
N GLU A 386 -7.17 -11.31 -9.95
CA GLU A 386 -7.72 -11.03 -11.27
C GLU A 386 -8.14 -12.36 -11.91
N PRO A 387 -9.43 -12.56 -12.23
CA PRO A 387 -9.87 -13.81 -12.80
C PRO A 387 -9.35 -13.89 -14.24
N THR A 388 -8.46 -14.86 -14.55
CA THR A 388 -8.39 -15.29 -15.94
C THR A 388 -9.64 -16.04 -16.26
N ASP A 389 -10.34 -16.70 -15.35
CA ASP A 389 -11.64 -17.27 -15.66
C ASP A 389 -12.36 -17.38 -14.32
N VAL A 390 -13.31 -16.46 -14.06
CA VAL A 390 -14.13 -16.37 -12.83
C VAL A 390 -14.71 -17.76 -12.46
N LEU A 391 -14.82 -18.68 -13.41
CA LEU A 391 -15.27 -20.05 -13.19
C LEU A 391 -14.27 -21.13 -13.60
N GLY A 392 -13.38 -20.89 -14.56
CA GLY A 392 -12.31 -21.84 -14.93
C GLY A 392 -11.22 -21.98 -13.87
N ASP A 393 -10.91 -20.89 -13.15
CA ASP A 393 -9.93 -20.88 -12.04
C ASP A 393 -10.53 -21.44 -10.73
N CYS A 394 -11.85 -21.68 -10.68
CA CYS A 394 -12.52 -22.31 -9.55
C CYS A 394 -12.31 -23.84 -9.48
N PHE A 395 -11.70 -24.43 -10.52
CA PHE A 395 -11.52 -25.86 -10.66
C PHE A 395 -10.04 -26.22 -10.77
N GLU A 396 -9.45 -26.55 -9.64
CA GLU A 396 -8.11 -27.13 -9.58
C GLU A 396 -8.13 -28.56 -10.17
N PRO A 397 -7.30 -28.92 -11.16
CA PRO A 397 -7.26 -30.30 -11.69
C PRO A 397 -6.72 -31.33 -10.71
N ALA A 398 -6.09 -30.91 -9.59
CA ALA A 398 -5.68 -31.80 -8.49
C ALA A 398 -6.90 -32.55 -7.95
N TRP A 399 -8.04 -31.87 -8.00
CA TRP A 399 -9.31 -32.39 -7.57
C TRP A 399 -9.99 -33.28 -8.62
N ALA A 400 -9.74 -33.02 -9.91
CA ALA A 400 -10.13 -33.93 -10.98
C ALA A 400 -9.32 -35.23 -10.97
N THR A 401 -8.14 -35.23 -10.35
CA THR A 401 -7.22 -36.37 -10.26
C THR A 401 -7.32 -37.14 -8.94
N MET A 402 -7.66 -36.49 -7.82
CA MET A 402 -8.05 -37.19 -6.60
C MET A 402 -9.40 -37.91 -6.77
N LYS A 403 -9.44 -39.20 -6.42
CA LYS A 403 -10.70 -39.95 -6.37
C LYS A 403 -11.62 -39.32 -5.32
N ALA A 404 -12.86 -38.98 -5.71
CA ALA A 404 -13.89 -38.43 -4.81
C ALA A 404 -14.06 -39.25 -3.51
N SER A 405 -13.83 -40.57 -3.57
CA SER A 405 -13.85 -41.46 -2.40
C SER A 405 -12.75 -41.16 -1.37
N LYS A 406 -11.54 -40.78 -1.78
CA LYS A 406 -10.43 -40.44 -0.88
C LYS A 406 -10.72 -39.15 -0.13
N LEU A 407 -11.25 -38.15 -0.82
CA LEU A 407 -11.67 -36.89 -0.23
C LEU A 407 -12.84 -37.06 0.74
N ALA A 408 -13.90 -37.77 0.30
CA ALA A 408 -15.05 -38.05 1.15
C ALA A 408 -14.62 -38.79 2.43
N SER A 409 -13.65 -39.71 2.32
CA SER A 409 -13.06 -40.38 3.48
C SER A 409 -12.33 -39.41 4.43
N VAL A 410 -11.57 -38.46 3.91
CA VAL A 410 -10.87 -37.45 4.74
C VAL A 410 -11.89 -36.58 5.48
N LEU A 411 -12.87 -36.01 4.76
CA LEU A 411 -13.91 -35.18 5.38
C LEU A 411 -14.78 -35.97 6.37
N SER A 412 -15.14 -37.21 6.04
CA SER A 412 -15.90 -38.07 6.95
C SER A 412 -15.13 -38.37 8.24
N SER A 413 -13.82 -38.63 8.13
CA SER A 413 -12.95 -38.81 9.29
C SER A 413 -12.91 -37.56 10.17
N GLU A 414 -12.78 -36.36 9.59
CA GLU A 414 -12.81 -35.10 10.34
C GLU A 414 -14.16 -34.89 11.06
N LEU A 415 -15.28 -35.05 10.35
CA LEU A 415 -16.61 -34.85 10.95
C LEU A 415 -16.90 -35.86 12.07
N GLN A 416 -16.49 -37.13 11.88
CA GLN A 416 -16.61 -38.16 12.92
C GLN A 416 -15.86 -37.78 14.20
N GLN A 417 -14.66 -37.21 14.09
CA GLN A 417 -13.94 -36.69 15.25
C GLN A 417 -14.67 -35.55 15.96
N TRP A 418 -15.63 -34.90 15.30
CA TRP A 418 -16.43 -33.81 15.86
C TRP A 418 -17.76 -34.29 16.44
N GLY A 419 -17.96 -35.61 16.53
CA GLY A 419 -19.18 -36.21 17.07
C GLY A 419 -20.38 -36.09 16.14
N SER A 420 -20.17 -35.72 14.87
CA SER A 420 -21.20 -35.64 13.85
C SER A 420 -20.94 -36.70 12.79
N SER A 421 -21.91 -37.56 12.51
CA SER A 421 -21.81 -38.35 11.27
C SER A 421 -22.05 -37.42 10.08
N PHE A 422 -21.39 -37.72 8.98
CA PHE A 422 -21.48 -36.95 7.74
C PHE A 422 -22.94 -36.82 7.27
N GLU A 423 -23.75 -37.86 7.45
CA GLU A 423 -25.18 -37.90 7.17
C GLU A 423 -26.00 -37.00 8.11
N GLN A 424 -25.62 -36.92 9.39
CA GLN A 424 -26.26 -36.04 10.38
C GLN A 424 -25.94 -34.56 10.13
N ALA A 425 -24.70 -34.25 9.77
CA ALA A 425 -24.23 -32.89 9.52
C ALA A 425 -24.97 -32.22 8.35
N LEU A 426 -25.38 -33.02 7.36
CA LEU A 426 -25.92 -32.53 6.08
C LEU A 426 -27.37 -32.93 5.80
N ARG A 427 -28.01 -33.69 6.70
CA ARG A 427 -29.37 -34.23 6.52
C ARG A 427 -29.58 -35.01 5.21
N ILE A 428 -28.55 -35.70 4.72
CA ILE A 428 -28.59 -36.51 3.48
C ILE A 428 -28.16 -37.96 3.75
N SER A 429 -28.71 -38.90 2.99
CA SER A 429 -28.59 -40.34 3.22
C SER A 429 -27.41 -41.03 2.50
N SER A 430 -26.65 -40.33 1.65
CA SER A 430 -25.48 -40.91 0.95
C SER A 430 -24.38 -39.89 0.65
N PRO A 431 -23.17 -40.06 1.22
CA PRO A 431 -22.05 -39.14 1.04
C PRO A 431 -21.52 -38.99 -0.38
N ALA A 432 -21.52 -40.05 -1.18
CA ALA A 432 -20.82 -40.08 -2.46
C ALA A 432 -21.66 -39.58 -3.66
N ALA A 433 -22.99 -39.60 -3.55
CA ALA A 433 -23.89 -39.33 -4.67
C ALA A 433 -24.31 -37.86 -4.81
N HIS A 434 -24.20 -37.07 -3.74
CA HIS A 434 -24.73 -35.69 -3.68
C HIS A 434 -23.69 -34.63 -3.36
N PHE A 435 -22.44 -35.04 -3.14
CA PHE A 435 -21.38 -34.14 -2.68
C PHE A 435 -20.77 -33.28 -3.77
N TRP A 436 -20.85 -33.74 -5.01
CA TRP A 436 -19.96 -33.27 -6.03
C TRP A 436 -20.73 -33.02 -7.32
N PRO A 437 -20.64 -31.83 -7.94
CA PRO A 437 -20.86 -31.77 -9.35
C PRO A 437 -19.84 -32.72 -10.00
N SER A 438 -20.29 -33.79 -10.64
CA SER A 438 -19.45 -34.66 -11.50
C SER A 438 -18.56 -33.82 -12.42
N ALA A 439 -17.46 -34.36 -12.95
CA ALA A 439 -16.67 -33.64 -13.96
C ALA A 439 -17.53 -33.11 -15.13
N ALA A 440 -18.66 -33.77 -15.43
CA ALA A 440 -19.68 -33.31 -16.38
C ALA A 440 -20.54 -32.15 -15.84
N GLN A 441 -20.98 -32.17 -14.58
CA GLN A 441 -21.70 -31.05 -13.93
C GLN A 441 -20.79 -29.84 -13.70
N VAL A 442 -19.52 -30.05 -13.33
CA VAL A 442 -18.46 -29.02 -13.25
C VAL A 442 -18.21 -28.41 -14.62
N LYS A 443 -18.10 -29.22 -15.67
CA LYS A 443 -17.95 -28.74 -17.06
C LYS A 443 -19.23 -28.09 -17.61
N ALA A 444 -20.39 -28.44 -17.06
CA ALA A 444 -21.65 -27.77 -17.35
C ALA A 444 -21.81 -26.45 -16.58
N LEU A 445 -21.14 -26.29 -15.44
CA LEU A 445 -21.00 -25.02 -14.69
C LEU A 445 -19.92 -24.13 -15.31
N ALA A 446 -18.85 -24.70 -15.87
CA ALA A 446 -17.87 -23.99 -16.66
C ALA A 446 -18.55 -23.34 -17.88
N GLY A 447 -18.71 -22.01 -17.83
CA GLY A 447 -19.43 -21.23 -18.84
C GLY A 447 -20.93 -21.01 -18.58
N LYS A 448 -21.48 -21.46 -17.45
CA LYS A 448 -22.77 -21.00 -16.89
C LYS A 448 -22.49 -20.01 -15.76
N LEU A 449 -23.17 -18.87 -15.77
CA LEU A 449 -22.99 -17.81 -14.78
C LEU A 449 -23.39 -18.28 -13.37
N PRO A 450 -22.67 -17.88 -12.30
CA PRO A 450 -23.01 -18.29 -10.95
C PRO A 450 -24.39 -17.75 -10.56
N ARG A 451 -25.23 -18.61 -9.96
CA ARG A 451 -26.51 -18.23 -9.37
C ARG A 451 -26.37 -17.67 -7.95
N PHE A 452 -25.17 -17.64 -7.39
CA PHE A 452 -24.85 -17.12 -6.06
C PHE A 452 -23.97 -15.86 -6.15
N PRO A 453 -23.96 -14.97 -5.14
CA PRO A 453 -23.14 -13.78 -5.14
C PRO A 453 -21.65 -14.09 -5.30
N TYR A 454 -21.02 -13.42 -6.26
CA TYR A 454 -19.58 -13.53 -6.53
C TYR A 454 -18.96 -12.15 -6.43
N PHE A 455 -18.12 -11.92 -5.42
CA PHE A 455 -17.43 -10.66 -5.24
C PHE A 455 -16.07 -10.71 -5.92
N THR A 456 -15.85 -9.81 -6.87
CA THR A 456 -14.59 -9.76 -7.63
C THR A 456 -13.94 -8.39 -7.49
N LEU A 457 -12.62 -8.35 -7.58
CA LEU A 457 -11.95 -7.11 -7.92
C LEU A 457 -12.44 -6.62 -9.28
N TYR A 458 -12.59 -5.32 -9.36
CA TYR A 458 -12.78 -4.65 -10.62
C TYR A 458 -11.46 -4.67 -11.42
N ASN A 459 -11.50 -5.08 -12.69
CA ASN A 459 -10.37 -5.10 -13.63
C ASN A 459 -9.99 -3.67 -14.05
N PHE A 460 -8.73 -3.36 -14.28
CA PHE A 460 -8.15 -2.02 -14.54
C PHE A 460 -8.74 -1.19 -15.73
N GLU A 461 -9.91 -1.53 -16.29
CA GLU A 461 -10.55 -0.87 -17.44
C GLU A 461 -11.39 0.40 -17.10
N GLN A 462 -11.75 0.67 -15.83
CA GLN A 462 -12.32 1.97 -15.40
C GLN A 462 -11.27 3.10 -15.42
N LEU A 463 -10.01 2.76 -15.70
CA LEU A 463 -8.99 3.75 -16.03
C LEU A 463 -9.36 4.58 -17.28
N ASP A 464 -10.39 4.20 -18.05
CA ASP A 464 -10.78 4.86 -19.31
C ASP A 464 -12.26 5.27 -19.45
N ARG A 465 -13.09 5.31 -18.39
CA ARG A 465 -14.37 6.04 -18.49
C ARG A 465 -14.04 7.50 -18.88
N LYS A 466 -14.54 7.92 -20.05
CA LYS A 466 -14.27 9.23 -20.68
C LYS A 466 -14.77 10.41 -19.83
N GLU A 467 -15.77 10.15 -19.01
CA GLU A 467 -16.28 11.04 -17.98
C GLU A 467 -16.28 10.25 -16.67
N LEU A 468 -15.60 10.78 -15.66
CA LEU A 468 -15.96 10.47 -14.28
C LEU A 468 -17.33 11.11 -14.11
N ASP A 469 -18.38 10.36 -14.38
CA ASP A 469 -19.71 10.76 -13.95
C ASP A 469 -19.74 10.50 -12.43
N PHE A 470 -19.06 11.39 -11.69
CA PHE A 470 -18.83 11.35 -10.24
C PHE A 470 -20.13 11.16 -9.44
N PHE A 471 -21.28 11.45 -10.08
CA PHE A 471 -22.62 11.38 -9.52
C PHE A 471 -23.37 10.09 -9.85
N SER A 472 -22.85 9.19 -10.69
CA SER A 472 -23.45 7.88 -10.97
C SER A 472 -22.92 6.82 -9.99
N TYR A 473 -23.11 7.08 -8.70
CA TYR A 473 -22.79 6.12 -7.65
C TYR A 473 -23.75 4.92 -7.71
N ASP A 474 -23.25 3.77 -8.16
CA ASP A 474 -23.96 2.48 -8.06
C ASP A 474 -23.45 1.69 -6.83
N PRO A 475 -24.23 1.64 -5.73
CA PRO A 475 -23.87 0.91 -4.51
C PRO A 475 -23.82 -0.60 -4.73
N ASP A 476 -24.59 -1.14 -5.67
CA ASP A 476 -24.60 -2.57 -5.96
C ASP A 476 -23.41 -2.95 -6.87
N GLY A 477 -22.86 -2.01 -7.64
CA GLY A 477 -21.64 -2.23 -8.42
C GLY A 477 -21.77 -3.36 -9.45
N PHE A 478 -22.94 -3.45 -10.10
CA PHE A 478 -23.21 -4.51 -11.05
C PHE A 478 -22.28 -4.43 -12.26
N CYS A 479 -21.63 -5.54 -12.58
CA CYS A 479 -20.80 -5.64 -13.77
C CYS A 479 -21.68 -5.99 -14.98
N GLU A 480 -22.14 -4.99 -15.74
CA GLU A 480 -23.04 -5.18 -16.90
C GLU A 480 -22.47 -6.15 -17.96
N GLN A 481 -21.15 -6.22 -18.05
CA GLN A 481 -20.38 -7.25 -18.73
C GLN A 481 -19.14 -7.53 -17.89
N PRO A 482 -18.90 -8.76 -17.42
CA PRO A 482 -17.59 -9.16 -16.90
C PRO A 482 -16.64 -9.16 -18.10
N GLU A 483 -16.19 -7.97 -18.48
CA GLU A 483 -15.24 -7.76 -19.56
C GLU A 483 -13.98 -8.50 -19.13
N THR A 484 -13.79 -9.67 -19.76
CA THR A 484 -12.72 -10.66 -19.58
C THR A 484 -12.95 -11.85 -18.64
N LEU A 485 -14.17 -12.39 -18.60
CA LEU A 485 -14.24 -13.86 -18.74
C LEU A 485 -13.64 -14.21 -20.12
N PRO A 486 -12.51 -14.90 -20.29
CA PRO A 486 -11.98 -15.32 -21.57
C PRO A 486 -12.78 -16.52 -22.01
N TYR A 487 -14.04 -16.25 -22.34
CA TYR A 487 -14.77 -17.12 -23.21
C TYR A 487 -14.28 -16.85 -24.63
N ASN A 488 -13.17 -17.51 -24.97
CA ASN A 488 -12.65 -17.77 -26.31
C ASN A 488 -13.16 -16.79 -27.39
N LEU A 489 -12.41 -15.71 -27.62
CA LEU A 489 -12.67 -14.63 -28.59
C LEU A 489 -12.93 -15.12 -30.04
N SER A 490 -12.74 -16.40 -30.33
CA SER A 490 -13.06 -17.03 -31.62
C SER A 490 -14.56 -17.20 -31.90
N LYS A 491 -15.46 -17.05 -30.92
CA LYS A 491 -16.91 -17.28 -31.11
C LYS A 491 -17.78 -16.06 -30.76
N ARG A 492 -17.59 -14.97 -31.53
CA ARG A 492 -18.37 -13.70 -31.51
C ARG A 492 -19.90 -13.79 -31.76
N LYS A 493 -20.53 -14.98 -31.74
CA LYS A 493 -21.91 -15.18 -32.25
C LYS A 493 -22.96 -15.64 -31.23
N ALA A 494 -22.65 -15.80 -29.95
CA ALA A 494 -23.68 -16.19 -28.98
C ALA A 494 -24.19 -14.96 -28.19
N LYS A 495 -25.42 -14.51 -28.46
CA LYS A 495 -26.19 -13.70 -27.50
C LYS A 495 -26.34 -14.54 -26.23
N LYS A 496 -25.51 -14.30 -25.21
CA LYS A 496 -25.59 -14.99 -23.91
C LYS A 496 -26.06 -14.03 -22.82
N GLN A 497 -26.84 -14.61 -21.91
CA GLN A 497 -27.49 -14.01 -20.74
C GLN A 497 -26.50 -13.18 -19.91
N LYS A 498 -26.93 -12.01 -19.40
CA LYS A 498 -26.12 -11.14 -18.53
C LYS A 498 -25.98 -11.79 -17.13
N PRO A 499 -24.82 -11.70 -16.43
CA PRO A 499 -24.70 -12.14 -15.04
C PRO A 499 -25.52 -11.23 -14.13
N SER A 500 -26.43 -11.80 -13.35
CA SER A 500 -27.18 -11.06 -12.35
C SER A 500 -26.48 -11.01 -10.99
N ASN A 501 -25.47 -11.85 -10.71
CA ASN A 501 -24.95 -12.07 -9.34
C ASN A 501 -23.41 -11.94 -9.23
N VAL A 502 -22.77 -11.17 -10.12
CA VAL A 502 -21.32 -10.86 -10.04
C VAL A 502 -21.15 -9.38 -9.70
N PHE A 503 -20.49 -9.09 -8.59
CA PHE A 503 -20.35 -7.75 -8.04
C PHE A 503 -18.88 -7.31 -8.04
N ALA A 504 -18.61 -6.16 -8.62
CA ALA A 504 -17.27 -5.62 -8.72
C ALA A 504 -16.98 -4.67 -7.56
N LEU A 505 -16.13 -5.09 -6.62
CA LEU A 505 -15.82 -4.31 -5.42
C LEU A 505 -14.99 -3.07 -5.76
N GLY A 506 -13.86 -3.25 -6.45
CA GLY A 506 -12.87 -2.19 -6.65
C GLY A 506 -11.48 -2.74 -6.40
N CYS A 507 -10.62 -2.04 -5.65
CA CYS A 507 -9.31 -2.56 -5.24
C CYS A 507 -9.05 -2.51 -3.73
N PHE A 508 -8.80 -3.65 -3.08
CA PHE A 508 -8.30 -3.67 -1.70
C PHE A 508 -6.78 -3.55 -1.65
N GLN A 509 -6.28 -2.54 -0.94
CA GLN A 509 -4.85 -2.26 -0.82
C GLN A 509 -4.52 -1.71 0.57
N TRP A 510 -3.32 -2.03 1.05
CA TRP A 510 -2.70 -1.28 2.14
C TRP A 510 -1.94 -0.07 1.59
N ASP A 511 -1.75 0.92 2.45
CA ASP A 511 -0.81 2.00 2.17
C ASP A 511 0.61 1.41 2.05
N ILE A 512 1.17 1.51 0.84
CA ILE A 512 2.50 0.96 0.56
C ILE A 512 3.57 1.73 1.35
N GLU A 513 3.32 2.97 1.78
CA GLU A 513 4.27 3.70 2.63
C GLU A 513 4.37 3.11 4.03
N GLU A 514 3.24 2.74 4.64
CA GLU A 514 3.18 2.01 5.91
C GLU A 514 3.84 0.63 5.77
N GLU A 515 3.45 -0.13 4.74
CA GLU A 515 3.98 -1.45 4.47
C GLU A 515 5.49 -1.43 4.18
N ALA A 516 5.99 -0.33 3.61
CA ALA A 516 7.38 -0.22 3.21
C ALA A 516 8.36 -0.03 4.38
N TYR A 517 7.88 0.16 5.62
CA TYR A 517 8.72 0.22 6.83
C TYR A 517 8.61 -1.02 7.72
N LEU A 518 7.89 -2.05 7.28
CA LEU A 518 7.75 -3.27 8.04
C LEU A 518 9.10 -3.97 8.21
N PRO A 519 9.59 -4.21 9.45
CA PRO A 519 10.91 -4.81 9.66
C PRO A 519 11.12 -6.15 8.95
N VAL A 520 10.05 -6.90 8.67
CA VAL A 520 10.13 -8.14 7.89
C VAL A 520 10.37 -7.91 6.40
N LEU A 521 9.78 -6.84 5.84
CA LEU A 521 9.91 -6.49 4.41
C LEU A 521 11.04 -5.49 4.14
N TYR A 522 11.65 -4.94 5.19
CA TYR A 522 12.58 -3.82 5.13
C TYR A 522 13.88 -4.12 5.89
N ASP A 523 14.95 -4.38 5.15
CA ASP A 523 16.31 -4.46 5.66
C ASP A 523 16.97 -3.07 5.58
N ARG A 524 17.29 -2.49 6.75
CA ARG A 524 17.91 -1.16 6.85
C ARG A 524 19.29 -1.08 6.20
N VAL A 525 20.08 -2.16 6.29
CA VAL A 525 21.44 -2.20 5.75
C VAL A 525 21.38 -2.28 4.24
N GLU A 526 20.52 -3.13 3.70
CA GLU A 526 20.26 -3.20 2.26
C GLU A 526 19.71 -1.87 1.74
N ALA A 527 18.75 -1.25 2.43
CA ALA A 527 18.20 0.05 2.05
C ALA A 527 19.25 1.16 2.05
N GLN A 528 20.20 1.17 3.00
CA GLN A 528 21.29 2.13 3.00
C GLN A 528 22.19 1.94 1.78
N LYS A 529 22.60 0.70 1.48
CA LYS A 529 23.42 0.39 0.30
C LYS A 529 22.71 0.73 -1.00
N LEU A 530 21.40 0.47 -1.06
CA LEU A 530 20.57 0.85 -2.20
C LEU A 530 20.49 2.37 -2.35
N GLU A 531 20.33 3.11 -1.24
CA GLU A 531 20.34 4.58 -1.27
C GLU A 531 21.68 5.12 -1.78
N GLU A 532 22.80 4.58 -1.30
CA GLU A 532 24.16 4.92 -1.77
C GLU A 532 24.29 4.63 -3.28
N PHE A 533 23.82 3.46 -3.73
CA PHE A 533 23.79 3.10 -5.15
C PHE A 533 22.95 4.10 -5.98
N ILE A 534 21.75 4.48 -5.52
CA ILE A 534 20.90 5.42 -6.25
C ILE A 534 21.51 6.83 -6.25
N LEU A 535 22.14 7.27 -5.15
CA LEU A 535 22.82 8.56 -5.09
C LEU A 535 23.99 8.59 -6.07
N HIS A 536 24.85 7.56 -6.08
CA HIS A 536 25.92 7.43 -7.06
C HIS A 536 25.38 7.30 -8.49
N ALA A 537 24.21 6.66 -8.66
CA ALA A 537 23.52 6.61 -9.93
C ALA A 537 23.17 8.03 -10.43
N SER A 538 22.77 8.91 -9.50
CA SER A 538 22.29 10.27 -9.76
C SER A 538 23.36 11.38 -9.78
N GLU A 539 24.50 11.21 -9.10
CA GLU A 539 25.57 12.22 -9.03
C GLU A 539 26.31 12.43 -10.36
N ASN A 540 26.31 11.41 -11.22
CA ASN A 540 26.88 11.49 -12.57
C ASN A 540 25.91 12.11 -13.61
N LEU A 541 24.73 12.58 -13.20
CA LEU A 541 23.73 13.22 -14.08
C LEU A 541 24.08 14.69 -14.34
N ARG A 542 25.16 14.91 -15.11
CA ARG A 542 25.09 15.96 -16.13
C ARG A 542 24.16 15.42 -17.20
N VAL A 543 23.11 16.18 -17.52
CA VAL A 543 22.24 16.08 -18.70
C VAL A 543 22.58 14.89 -19.63
N ASN A 544 21.85 13.76 -19.47
CA ASN A 544 21.59 12.65 -20.42
C ASN A 544 22.13 11.21 -20.22
N ASP A 545 23.15 10.85 -19.42
CA ASP A 545 23.85 9.58 -19.73
C ASP A 545 23.73 8.35 -18.78
N ALA A 546 22.80 8.29 -17.82
CA ALA A 546 22.45 6.99 -17.21
C ALA A 546 21.05 6.97 -16.59
N GLU A 547 20.11 6.30 -17.26
CA GLU A 547 18.73 6.14 -16.79
C GLU A 547 18.65 4.98 -15.78
N LEU A 548 18.28 5.28 -14.54
CA LEU A 548 18.03 4.26 -13.53
C LEU A 548 16.73 3.52 -13.85
N VAL A 549 16.80 2.21 -14.04
CA VAL A 549 15.65 1.34 -14.31
C VAL A 549 15.41 0.37 -13.15
N TYR A 550 14.15 0.01 -12.93
CA TYR A 550 13.79 -1.09 -12.04
C TYR A 550 13.31 -2.29 -12.85
N VAL A 551 13.83 -3.49 -12.54
CA VAL A 551 13.45 -4.74 -13.21
C VAL A 551 12.83 -5.69 -12.19
N SER A 552 11.58 -6.10 -12.39
CA SER A 552 10.91 -7.09 -11.53
C SER A 552 9.97 -8.00 -12.32
N PHE A 553 10.18 -9.30 -12.22
CA PHE A 553 9.31 -10.32 -12.80
C PHE A 553 8.47 -11.07 -11.75
N GLY A 554 8.42 -10.53 -10.52
CA GLY A 554 7.78 -11.19 -9.39
C GLY A 554 8.37 -12.58 -9.09
N PRO A 555 7.69 -13.42 -8.30
CA PRO A 555 8.15 -14.76 -7.96
C PRO A 555 7.92 -15.81 -9.07
N VAL A 556 7.54 -15.38 -10.28
CA VAL A 556 7.24 -16.29 -11.40
C VAL A 556 8.53 -16.62 -12.13
N ILE A 557 8.73 -17.91 -12.44
CA ILE A 557 9.91 -18.41 -13.13
C ILE A 557 9.49 -18.96 -14.50
N CYS A 558 10.08 -18.43 -15.57
CA CYS A 558 9.97 -18.96 -16.92
C CYS A 558 11.34 -19.30 -17.46
N LYS A 559 11.47 -20.52 -18.00
CA LYS A 559 12.73 -21.24 -18.21
C LYS A 559 13.43 -21.41 -16.87
N ASP A 560 14.76 -21.41 -16.87
CA ASP A 560 15.53 -21.37 -15.64
C ASP A 560 15.89 -19.93 -15.24
N VAL A 561 16.17 -19.75 -13.95
CA VAL A 561 16.58 -18.46 -13.36
C VAL A 561 17.88 -17.94 -14.01
N LYS A 562 18.72 -18.85 -14.52
CA LYS A 562 19.95 -18.53 -15.26
C LYS A 562 19.65 -17.83 -16.59
N PHE A 563 18.64 -18.26 -17.33
CA PHE A 563 18.16 -17.59 -18.54
C PHE A 563 17.67 -16.17 -18.23
N MET A 564 16.79 -16.01 -17.23
CA MET A 564 16.23 -14.70 -16.87
C MET A 564 17.32 -13.71 -16.46
N THR A 565 18.26 -14.16 -15.63
CA THR A 565 19.40 -13.34 -15.19
C THR A 565 20.26 -12.91 -16.39
N ARG A 566 20.63 -13.85 -17.27
CA ARG A 566 21.42 -13.56 -18.47
C ARG A 566 20.71 -12.58 -19.41
N LEU A 567 19.40 -12.73 -19.59
CA LEU A 567 18.59 -11.87 -20.44
C LEU A 567 18.65 -10.42 -19.97
N VAL A 568 18.35 -10.18 -18.67
CA VAL A 568 18.31 -8.84 -18.08
C VAL A 568 19.69 -8.21 -18.06
N LEU A 569 20.70 -8.89 -17.48
CA LEU A 569 22.01 -8.28 -17.26
C LEU A 569 22.71 -7.93 -18.58
N ARG A 570 22.60 -8.81 -19.60
CA ARG A 570 23.18 -8.53 -20.93
C ARG A 570 22.43 -7.42 -21.65
N ALA A 571 21.10 -7.36 -21.55
CA ALA A 571 20.32 -6.27 -22.15
C ALA A 571 20.67 -4.91 -21.51
N CYS A 572 20.72 -4.83 -20.18
CA CYS A 572 21.14 -3.63 -19.47
C CYS A 572 22.56 -3.20 -19.85
N LYS A 573 23.50 -4.16 -19.96
CA LYS A 573 24.88 -3.89 -20.38
C LYS A 573 24.97 -3.34 -21.80
N ILE A 574 24.19 -3.87 -22.75
CA ILE A 574 24.16 -3.38 -24.15
C ILE A 574 23.75 -1.91 -24.19
N VAL A 575 22.75 -1.51 -23.40
CA VAL A 575 22.25 -0.12 -23.36
C VAL A 575 23.03 0.75 -22.35
N ASN A 576 23.96 0.17 -21.59
CA ASN A 576 24.70 0.82 -20.51
C ASN A 576 23.79 1.44 -19.43
N LEU A 577 22.75 0.71 -19.01
CA LEU A 577 21.80 1.18 -18.00
C LEU A 577 22.32 0.99 -16.57
N LYS A 578 21.77 1.75 -15.62
CA LYS A 578 21.86 1.41 -14.20
C LYS A 578 20.56 0.73 -13.80
N ALA A 579 20.64 -0.44 -13.16
CA ALA A 579 19.47 -1.25 -12.88
C ALA A 579 19.38 -1.61 -11.39
N ILE A 580 18.17 -1.49 -10.84
CA ILE A 580 17.78 -2.19 -9.61
C ILE A 580 17.03 -3.44 -10.06
N VAL A 581 17.50 -4.62 -9.65
CA VAL A 581 16.96 -5.92 -10.06
C VAL A 581 16.35 -6.62 -8.87
N ASP A 582 15.04 -6.86 -8.93
CA ASP A 582 14.31 -7.65 -7.93
C ASP A 582 14.73 -9.12 -8.00
N THR A 583 15.06 -9.68 -6.84
CA THR A 583 15.55 -11.05 -6.67
C THR A 583 14.44 -12.07 -6.38
N SER A 584 13.17 -11.66 -6.36
CA SER A 584 12.05 -12.53 -5.98
C SER A 584 11.85 -13.79 -6.86
N CYS A 585 12.32 -13.80 -8.11
CA CYS A 585 12.41 -15.00 -8.96
C CYS A 585 13.76 -15.73 -8.90
N GLY A 586 14.65 -15.35 -7.98
CA GLY A 586 15.96 -15.96 -7.77
C GLY A 586 17.12 -15.37 -8.59
N MET A 587 16.90 -14.30 -9.36
CA MET A 587 17.95 -13.67 -10.17
C MET A 587 19.11 -13.19 -9.27
N SER A 588 20.34 -13.56 -9.64
CA SER A 588 21.54 -13.22 -8.88
C SER A 588 22.81 -13.42 -9.71
N LEU A 589 23.93 -12.83 -9.28
CA LEU A 589 25.23 -13.01 -9.96
C LEU A 589 25.74 -14.45 -9.97
N GLU A 590 25.24 -15.33 -9.09
CA GLU A 590 25.63 -16.74 -9.11
C GLU A 590 25.18 -17.43 -10.40
N GLN A 591 24.10 -16.93 -11.00
CA GLN A 591 23.47 -17.53 -12.18
C GLN A 591 24.29 -17.32 -13.47
N ILE A 592 25.31 -16.47 -13.47
CA ILE A 592 26.19 -16.27 -14.64
C ILE A 592 27.53 -17.02 -14.52
N LYS A 593 27.70 -17.82 -13.47
CA LYS A 593 28.92 -18.61 -13.27
C LYS A 593 29.12 -19.61 -14.42
N GLY A 594 30.35 -19.64 -14.95
CA GLY A 594 30.79 -20.49 -16.07
C GLY A 594 30.41 -19.95 -17.45
N ASP A 595 29.86 -18.73 -17.56
CA ASP A 595 29.57 -18.11 -18.84
C ASP A 595 30.83 -17.48 -19.46
N GLY A 596 30.94 -17.51 -20.79
CA GLY A 596 32.11 -16.98 -21.49
C GLY A 596 32.35 -15.47 -21.32
N ASP A 597 31.32 -14.71 -20.91
CA ASP A 597 31.37 -13.28 -20.63
C ASP A 597 31.31 -12.95 -19.12
N GLU A 598 31.43 -13.94 -18.23
CA GLU A 598 31.25 -13.83 -16.77
C GLU A 598 32.03 -12.65 -16.17
N GLU A 599 33.33 -12.56 -16.42
CA GLU A 599 34.22 -11.53 -15.86
C GLU A 599 33.75 -10.12 -16.27
N THR A 600 33.55 -9.92 -17.57
CA THR A 600 33.11 -8.63 -18.10
C THR A 600 31.71 -8.23 -17.62
N LEU A 601 30.84 -9.20 -17.30
CA LEU A 601 29.49 -8.94 -16.82
C LEU A 601 29.49 -8.64 -15.33
N LYS A 602 30.35 -9.30 -14.54
CA LYS A 602 30.60 -8.98 -13.13
C LYS A 602 31.11 -7.55 -12.96
N GLU A 603 32.14 -7.16 -13.72
CA GLU A 603 32.70 -5.79 -13.69
C GLU A 603 31.64 -4.72 -13.99
N TYR A 604 30.73 -5.02 -14.94
CA TYR A 604 29.61 -4.14 -15.25
C TYR A 604 28.60 -4.07 -14.09
N CYS A 605 28.22 -5.22 -13.53
CA CYS A 605 27.22 -5.30 -12.46
C CYS A 605 27.70 -4.63 -11.16
N GLU A 606 28.97 -4.76 -10.80
CA GLU A 606 29.56 -4.12 -9.62
C GLU A 606 29.33 -2.60 -9.57
N LYS A 607 29.23 -1.97 -10.75
CA LYS A 607 29.07 -0.52 -10.88
C LYS A 607 27.63 -0.11 -11.19
N ASN A 608 26.88 -0.95 -11.90
CA ASN A 608 25.64 -0.54 -12.55
C ASN A 608 24.41 -1.35 -12.13
N VAL A 609 24.55 -2.41 -11.33
CA VAL A 609 23.42 -3.26 -10.95
C VAL A 609 23.35 -3.44 -9.44
N PHE A 610 22.19 -3.16 -8.88
CA PHE A 610 21.88 -3.47 -7.49
C PHE A 610 20.79 -4.55 -7.43
N PHE A 611 21.13 -5.71 -6.86
CA PHE A 611 20.16 -6.77 -6.60
C PHE A 611 19.43 -6.47 -5.29
N VAL A 612 18.11 -6.28 -5.34
CA VAL A 612 17.28 -5.95 -4.18
C VAL A 612 16.40 -7.12 -3.78
N HIS A 613 16.30 -7.37 -2.47
CA HIS A 613 15.49 -8.45 -1.91
C HIS A 613 14.49 -7.95 -0.86
N LYS A 614 14.95 -7.20 0.16
CA LYS A 614 14.16 -6.75 1.31
C LYS A 614 14.10 -5.23 1.38
N VAL A 615 13.86 -4.59 0.23
CA VAL A 615 13.49 -3.17 0.19
C VAL A 615 12.24 -3.03 -0.69
N PRO A 616 11.10 -2.58 -0.14
CA PRO A 616 9.88 -2.46 -0.92
C PRO A 616 9.99 -1.41 -2.01
N ALA A 617 9.55 -1.74 -3.22
CA ALA A 617 9.73 -0.90 -4.41
C ALA A 617 9.22 0.53 -4.22
N ALA A 618 8.14 0.76 -3.46
CA ALA A 618 7.62 2.11 -3.20
C ALA A 618 8.65 3.09 -2.60
N LYS A 619 9.73 2.61 -1.95
CA LYS A 619 10.80 3.47 -1.42
C LYS A 619 11.66 4.11 -2.50
N PHE A 620 11.84 3.45 -3.63
CA PHE A 620 12.82 3.85 -4.64
C PHE A 620 12.27 3.91 -6.06
N LEU A 621 11.17 3.22 -6.35
CA LEU A 621 10.54 3.17 -7.67
C LEU A 621 10.26 4.55 -8.25
N PRO A 622 9.78 5.57 -7.49
CA PRO A 622 9.61 6.94 -8.02
C PRO A 622 10.92 7.63 -8.46
N ARG A 623 12.08 7.07 -8.12
CA ARG A 623 13.40 7.56 -8.55
C ARG A 623 13.90 6.84 -9.80
N CYS A 624 13.23 5.78 -10.22
CA CYS A 624 13.50 5.07 -11.46
C CYS A 624 12.76 5.75 -12.60
N ARG A 625 13.40 5.81 -13.78
CA ARG A 625 12.80 6.39 -14.97
C ARG A 625 11.79 5.45 -15.64
N VAL A 626 12.08 4.16 -15.61
CA VAL A 626 11.26 3.10 -16.21
C VAL A 626 11.25 1.89 -15.29
N CYS A 627 10.11 1.19 -15.24
CA CYS A 627 10.02 -0.15 -14.69
C CYS A 627 9.83 -1.19 -15.81
N LEU A 628 10.72 -2.17 -15.89
CA LEU A 628 10.55 -3.37 -16.71
C LEU A 628 9.94 -4.47 -15.85
N HIS A 629 8.75 -4.95 -16.21
CA HIS A 629 8.10 -5.99 -15.41
C HIS A 629 7.22 -6.94 -16.22
N ASP A 630 6.79 -8.04 -15.61
CA ASP A 630 5.98 -9.09 -16.25
C ASP A 630 4.51 -8.71 -16.46
N GLY A 631 4.01 -7.74 -15.70
CA GLY A 631 2.60 -7.33 -15.75
C GLY A 631 1.77 -8.08 -14.73
N ASN A 632 2.41 -8.65 -13.70
CA ASN A 632 1.69 -9.12 -12.54
C ASN A 632 0.97 -7.96 -11.84
N SER A 633 -0.19 -8.27 -11.25
CA SER A 633 -1.07 -7.27 -10.63
C SER A 633 -0.39 -6.45 -9.54
N ALA A 634 0.57 -7.01 -8.81
CA ALA A 634 1.28 -6.27 -7.77
C ALA A 634 2.19 -5.18 -8.38
N MET A 635 2.95 -5.51 -9.42
CA MET A 635 3.81 -4.57 -10.11
C MET A 635 3.02 -3.52 -10.88
N LEU A 636 1.91 -3.91 -11.53
CA LEU A 636 0.99 -2.96 -12.15
C LEU A 636 0.52 -1.89 -11.16
N ARG A 637 0.11 -2.30 -9.96
CA ARG A 637 -0.32 -1.37 -8.91
C ARG A 637 0.80 -0.46 -8.47
N GLN A 638 1.98 -1.02 -8.18
CA GLN A 638 3.13 -0.26 -7.72
C GLN A 638 3.58 0.79 -8.74
N THR A 639 3.60 0.45 -10.03
CA THR A 639 3.99 1.40 -11.09
C THR A 639 2.93 2.45 -11.34
N LEU A 640 1.64 2.09 -11.26
CA LEU A 640 0.54 3.05 -11.31
C LEU A 640 0.59 4.03 -10.14
N GLN A 641 0.69 3.55 -8.89
CA GLN A 641 0.76 4.42 -7.70
C GLN A 641 2.02 5.29 -7.66
N ALA A 642 3.15 4.75 -8.12
CA ALA A 642 4.38 5.53 -8.26
C ALA A 642 4.38 6.47 -9.49
N SER A 643 3.37 6.36 -10.37
CA SER A 643 3.30 7.04 -11.67
C SER A 643 4.55 6.81 -12.53
N VAL A 644 5.10 5.58 -12.50
CA VAL A 644 6.34 5.22 -13.20
C VAL A 644 6.02 4.52 -14.52
N PRO A 645 6.44 5.10 -15.67
CA PRO A 645 6.28 4.47 -16.97
C PRO A 645 6.84 3.05 -16.98
N SER A 646 6.08 2.13 -17.58
CA SER A 646 6.40 0.72 -17.54
C SER A 646 6.55 0.11 -18.93
N ILE A 647 7.50 -0.81 -19.04
CA ILE A 647 7.63 -1.73 -20.16
C ILE A 647 7.24 -3.12 -19.65
N MET A 648 6.28 -3.74 -20.33
CA MET A 648 5.78 -5.05 -19.94
C MET A 648 6.33 -6.16 -20.83
N VAL A 649 6.74 -7.25 -20.17
CA VAL A 649 7.23 -8.50 -20.76
C VAL A 649 6.48 -9.67 -20.12
N PRO A 650 5.23 -9.95 -20.56
CA PRO A 650 4.45 -11.04 -20.00
C PRO A 650 5.17 -12.39 -20.06
N ILE A 651 4.98 -13.16 -18.99
CA ILE A 651 5.57 -14.48 -18.81
C ILE A 651 4.50 -15.56 -18.94
N PHE A 652 3.43 -15.47 -18.16
CA PHE A 652 2.43 -16.54 -18.05
C PHE A 652 1.04 -16.02 -17.62
N GLY A 653 -0.02 -16.70 -18.05
CA GLY A 653 -1.38 -16.50 -17.53
C GLY A 653 -1.96 -15.10 -17.80
N GLN A 654 -2.59 -14.48 -16.78
CA GLN A 654 -3.25 -13.17 -16.92
C GLN A 654 -2.31 -12.07 -17.42
N GLN A 655 -1.00 -12.21 -17.19
CA GLN A 655 0.00 -11.18 -17.52
C GLN A 655 -0.07 -10.73 -18.99
N PHE A 656 -0.37 -11.65 -19.91
CA PHE A 656 -0.55 -11.33 -21.33
C PHE A 656 -1.74 -10.40 -21.57
N GLN A 657 -2.87 -10.68 -20.92
CA GLN A 657 -4.07 -9.87 -21.02
C GLN A 657 -3.85 -8.51 -20.36
N ASN A 658 -3.20 -8.48 -19.21
CA ASN A 658 -2.90 -7.26 -18.49
C ASN A 658 -1.98 -6.34 -19.29
N ALA A 659 -0.94 -6.88 -19.89
CA ALA A 659 -0.03 -6.13 -20.75
C ALA A 659 -0.75 -5.56 -21.98
N GLN A 660 -1.63 -6.34 -22.60
CA GLN A 660 -2.44 -5.86 -23.74
C GLN A 660 -3.39 -4.74 -23.33
N ARG A 661 -4.11 -4.88 -22.21
CA ARG A 661 -5.03 -3.85 -21.69
C ARG A 661 -4.30 -2.56 -21.34
N MET A 662 -3.20 -2.67 -20.59
CA MET A 662 -2.42 -1.50 -20.18
C MET A 662 -1.81 -0.77 -21.39
N MET A 663 -1.40 -1.51 -22.41
CA MET A 663 -0.94 -0.94 -23.67
C MET A 663 -2.08 -0.26 -24.44
N SER A 664 -3.28 -0.87 -24.54
CA SER A 664 -4.41 -0.26 -25.25
C SER A 664 -4.90 1.05 -24.62
N HIS A 665 -4.71 1.22 -23.31
CA HIS A 665 -5.00 2.48 -22.61
C HIS A 665 -3.84 3.50 -22.64
N GLY A 666 -2.70 3.13 -23.25
CA GLY A 666 -1.50 3.97 -23.31
C GLY A 666 -0.83 4.15 -21.95
N ASN A 667 -0.97 3.20 -21.03
CA ASN A 667 -0.34 3.21 -19.70
C ASN A 667 1.03 2.51 -19.69
N CYS A 668 1.39 1.79 -20.76
CA CYS A 668 2.68 1.10 -20.85
C CYS A 668 3.12 0.85 -22.30
N ALA A 669 4.37 0.45 -22.46
CA ALA A 669 4.85 -0.21 -23.68
C ALA A 669 4.89 -1.73 -23.49
N LEU A 670 4.76 -2.46 -24.60
CA LEU A 670 4.81 -3.93 -24.64
C LEU A 670 5.89 -4.37 -25.64
N LEU A 671 6.90 -5.10 -25.16
CA LEU A 671 8.05 -5.53 -25.99
C LEU A 671 7.95 -6.97 -26.52
N GLY A 672 6.88 -7.69 -26.18
CA GLY A 672 6.70 -9.11 -26.46
C GLY A 672 6.72 -9.96 -25.20
N ASP A 673 6.77 -11.29 -25.34
CA ASP A 673 6.79 -12.21 -24.21
C ASP A 673 8.22 -12.69 -23.86
N MET A 674 8.39 -13.16 -22.62
CA MET A 674 9.70 -13.60 -22.14
C MET A 674 10.28 -14.80 -22.91
N LYS A 675 9.44 -15.62 -23.53
CA LYS A 675 9.88 -16.83 -24.23
C LYS A 675 10.68 -16.49 -25.48
N GLY A 676 10.23 -15.48 -26.22
CA GLY A 676 10.82 -15.04 -27.49
C GLY A 676 11.96 -14.02 -27.38
N LEU A 677 12.21 -13.44 -26.20
CA LEU A 677 13.21 -12.41 -26.03
C LEU A 677 14.64 -12.95 -25.95
N VAL A 678 15.55 -12.21 -26.58
CA VAL A 678 17.00 -12.34 -26.44
C VAL A 678 17.58 -11.00 -25.96
N PRO A 679 18.83 -10.96 -25.44
CA PRO A 679 19.40 -9.71 -24.90
C PRO A 679 19.37 -8.53 -25.87
N SER A 680 19.65 -8.75 -27.15
CA SER A 680 19.65 -7.69 -28.16
C SER A 680 18.25 -7.10 -28.42
N THR A 681 17.22 -7.94 -28.52
CA THR A 681 15.84 -7.46 -28.75
C THR A 681 15.29 -6.71 -27.54
N LEU A 682 15.61 -7.18 -26.33
CA LEU A 682 15.24 -6.47 -25.10
C LEU A 682 15.97 -5.13 -24.99
N ALA A 683 17.27 -5.09 -25.30
CA ALA A 683 18.07 -3.88 -25.31
C ALA A 683 17.52 -2.83 -26.29
N THR A 684 17.27 -3.22 -27.55
CA THR A 684 16.68 -2.33 -28.56
C THR A 684 15.31 -1.81 -28.12
N GLY A 685 14.48 -2.67 -27.51
CA GLY A 685 13.17 -2.28 -27.00
C GLY A 685 13.25 -1.24 -25.86
N LEU A 686 14.16 -1.45 -24.91
CA LEU A 686 14.44 -0.49 -23.84
C LEU A 686 14.90 0.85 -24.41
N GLU A 687 15.92 0.82 -25.27
CA GLU A 687 16.51 2.01 -25.88
C GLU A 687 15.48 2.81 -26.68
N ASN A 688 14.69 2.14 -27.53
CA ASN A 688 13.64 2.79 -28.31
C ASN A 688 12.59 3.46 -27.41
N PHE A 689 12.15 2.79 -26.35
CA PHE A 689 11.17 3.34 -25.42
C PHE A 689 11.70 4.59 -24.69
N MET A 690 12.94 4.52 -24.21
CA MET A 690 13.56 5.61 -23.47
C MET A 690 13.86 6.82 -24.37
N ASN A 691 14.19 6.59 -25.64
CA ASN A 691 14.51 7.65 -26.61
C ASN A 691 13.29 8.25 -27.32
N ASP A 692 12.16 7.55 -27.39
CA ASP A 692 10.90 8.11 -27.90
C ASP A 692 10.25 9.05 -26.88
N LYS A 693 10.67 10.32 -26.92
CA LYS A 693 10.16 11.38 -26.03
C LYS A 693 8.64 11.56 -26.10
N LYS A 694 8.00 11.28 -27.25
CA LYS A 694 6.56 11.47 -27.42
C LYS A 694 5.81 10.32 -26.75
N LEU A 695 6.21 9.08 -27.02
CA LEU A 695 5.65 7.89 -26.40
C LEU A 695 5.84 7.92 -24.88
N PHE A 696 7.05 8.22 -24.43
CA PHE A 696 7.39 8.30 -23.00
C PHE A 696 6.51 9.31 -22.26
N ARG A 697 6.38 10.55 -22.76
CA ARG A 697 5.53 11.59 -22.15
C ARG A 697 4.05 11.21 -22.17
N THR A 698 3.59 10.58 -23.25
CA THR A 698 2.20 10.12 -23.36
C THR A 698 1.88 9.10 -22.28
N ILE A 699 2.73 8.08 -22.13
CA ILE A 699 2.57 7.05 -21.09
C ILE A 699 2.70 7.64 -19.69
N GLN A 700 3.67 8.53 -19.47
CA GLN A 700 3.86 9.21 -18.19
C GLN A 700 2.63 10.04 -17.77
N HIS A 701 1.96 10.70 -18.72
CA HIS A 701 0.72 11.43 -18.43
C HIS A 701 -0.44 10.47 -18.14
N LYS A 702 -0.62 9.44 -18.96
CA LYS A 702 -1.70 8.45 -18.81
C LYS A 702 -1.61 7.67 -17.51
N ILE A 703 -0.41 7.23 -17.13
CA ILE A 703 -0.20 6.51 -15.89
C ILE A 703 -0.49 7.39 -14.66
N ALA A 704 -0.15 8.68 -14.71
CA ALA A 704 -0.44 9.63 -13.64
C ALA A 704 -1.93 9.89 -13.47
N VAL A 705 -2.72 9.92 -14.55
CA VAL A 705 -4.19 9.99 -14.51
C VAL A 705 -4.77 8.70 -13.93
N SER A 706 -4.27 7.55 -14.38
CA SER A 706 -4.71 6.25 -13.93
C SER A 706 -4.46 6.02 -12.43
N ALA A 707 -3.34 6.54 -11.92
CA ALA A 707 -3.01 6.55 -10.49
C ALA A 707 -4.10 7.21 -9.63
N GLN A 708 -4.68 8.32 -10.09
CA GLN A 708 -5.73 9.05 -9.34
C GLN A 708 -7.00 8.21 -9.24
N ARG A 709 -7.34 7.51 -10.33
CA ARG A 709 -8.52 6.64 -10.38
C ARG A 709 -8.37 5.45 -9.45
N MET A 710 -7.17 4.90 -9.30
CA MET A 710 -6.94 3.79 -8.38
C MET A 710 -7.26 4.12 -6.91
N THR A 711 -6.91 5.31 -6.42
CA THR A 711 -7.22 5.72 -5.05
C THR A 711 -8.73 5.74 -4.81
N TYR A 712 -9.48 6.30 -5.76
CA TYR A 712 -10.95 6.29 -5.71
C TYR A 712 -11.53 4.86 -5.70
N MET A 713 -10.98 3.97 -6.53
CA MET A 713 -11.40 2.57 -6.59
C MET A 713 -11.11 1.78 -5.31
N SER A 714 -10.17 2.25 -4.49
CA SER A 714 -9.92 1.67 -3.17
C SER A 714 -11.02 2.01 -2.18
N LEU A 715 -11.39 3.29 -2.09
CA LEU A 715 -12.49 3.76 -1.24
C LEU A 715 -13.83 3.13 -1.64
N LEU A 716 -14.07 2.99 -2.95
CA LEU A 716 -15.27 2.35 -3.47
C LEU A 716 -15.36 0.86 -3.11
N ALA A 717 -14.21 0.16 -3.05
CA ALA A 717 -14.16 -1.24 -2.67
C ALA A 717 -14.60 -1.48 -1.24
N GLU A 718 -14.14 -0.62 -0.33
CA GLU A 718 -14.51 -0.65 1.08
C GLU A 718 -16.02 -0.47 1.24
N HIS A 719 -16.60 0.56 0.62
CA HIS A 719 -18.05 0.79 0.69
C HIS A 719 -18.86 -0.35 0.08
N ARG A 720 -18.52 -0.80 -1.13
CA ARG A 720 -19.28 -1.88 -1.80
C ARG A 720 -19.24 -3.17 -1.02
N LEU A 721 -18.10 -3.50 -0.42
CA LEU A 721 -17.99 -4.70 0.39
C LEU A 721 -18.93 -4.64 1.60
N VAL A 722 -19.00 -3.51 2.30
CA VAL A 722 -19.94 -3.34 3.44
C VAL A 722 -21.38 -3.53 3.00
N HIS A 723 -21.80 -2.78 1.98
CA HIS A 723 -23.17 -2.82 1.45
C HIS A 723 -23.57 -4.23 1.00
N LEU A 724 -22.71 -4.90 0.24
CA LEU A 724 -22.97 -6.24 -0.27
C LEU A 724 -22.96 -7.29 0.84
N LEU A 725 -22.09 -7.15 1.85
CA LEU A 725 -22.11 -8.03 3.01
C LEU A 725 -23.43 -7.87 3.78
N GLN A 726 -23.88 -6.64 4.06
CA GLN A 726 -25.16 -6.39 4.75
C GLN A 726 -26.35 -6.96 3.97
N LYS A 727 -26.40 -6.69 2.66
CA LYS A 727 -27.43 -7.21 1.77
C LYS A 727 -27.44 -8.73 1.75
N THR A 728 -26.26 -9.35 1.59
CA THR A 728 -26.15 -10.81 1.59
C THR A 728 -26.53 -11.40 2.94
N TRP A 729 -26.13 -10.76 4.04
CA TRP A 729 -26.45 -11.22 5.40
C TRP A 729 -27.96 -11.20 5.66
N THR A 730 -28.62 -10.09 5.33
CA THR A 730 -30.06 -9.89 5.57
C THR A 730 -30.94 -10.68 4.59
N GLU A 731 -30.66 -10.64 3.29
CA GLU A 731 -31.51 -11.25 2.26
C GLU A 731 -31.28 -12.77 2.12
N THR A 732 -30.07 -13.25 2.40
CA THR A 732 -29.61 -14.59 2.00
C THR A 732 -29.24 -15.49 3.17
N LEU A 733 -28.61 -14.95 4.23
CA LEU A 733 -28.15 -15.75 5.38
C LEU A 733 -29.23 -15.90 6.46
N GLU A 734 -29.91 -14.82 6.84
CA GLU A 734 -31.00 -14.86 7.83
C GLU A 734 -32.27 -15.55 7.30
N GLY A 735 -32.49 -15.51 5.97
CA GLY A 735 -33.62 -16.17 5.30
C GLY A 735 -33.42 -17.65 4.95
N ASN A 736 -32.24 -18.22 5.19
CA ASN A 736 -31.86 -19.59 4.82
C ASN A 736 -32.00 -19.96 3.32
N ASN A 737 -32.10 -18.96 2.44
CA ASN A 737 -32.30 -19.14 1.00
C ASN A 737 -31.02 -19.60 0.28
N PHE A 738 -29.84 -19.34 0.85
CA PHE A 738 -28.55 -19.73 0.27
C PHE A 738 -28.38 -21.24 0.09
N LEU A 739 -28.72 -22.00 1.13
CA LEU A 739 -28.64 -23.47 1.10
C LEU A 739 -29.61 -24.05 0.06
N LYS A 740 -30.78 -23.41 -0.12
CA LYS A 740 -31.76 -23.78 -1.12
C LYS A 740 -31.26 -23.54 -2.54
N ASP A 741 -30.65 -22.39 -2.83
CA ASP A 741 -30.04 -22.11 -4.14
C ASP A 741 -28.90 -23.07 -4.49
N MET A 742 -28.14 -23.50 -3.47
CA MET A 742 -27.11 -24.54 -3.62
C MET A 742 -27.70 -25.93 -3.86
N ASP A 743 -28.80 -26.29 -3.20
CA ASP A 743 -29.51 -27.55 -3.43
C ASP A 743 -30.20 -27.58 -4.80
N ASP A 744 -30.71 -26.44 -5.27
CA ASP A 744 -31.27 -26.27 -6.63
C ASP A 744 -30.18 -26.41 -7.71
N LEU A 745 -28.94 -25.97 -7.43
CA LEU A 745 -27.77 -26.23 -8.28
C LEU A 745 -27.38 -27.71 -8.31
N LYS A 746 -27.57 -28.45 -7.21
CA LYS A 746 -27.35 -29.92 -7.17
C LYS A 746 -28.44 -30.68 -7.94
N ALA A 747 -29.67 -30.17 -7.97
CA ALA A 747 -30.81 -30.76 -8.67
C ALA A 747 -30.75 -30.56 -10.20
N ASP A 748 -29.99 -29.58 -10.70
CA ASP A 748 -29.73 -29.39 -12.14
C ASP A 748 -28.65 -30.39 -12.62
N ASP A 749 -29.06 -31.64 -12.83
CA ASP A 749 -28.29 -32.80 -13.29
C ASP A 749 -27.78 -32.71 -14.75
N GLY A 750 -27.70 -31.50 -15.31
CA GLY A 750 -27.31 -31.28 -16.70
C GLY A 750 -28.38 -31.76 -17.71
N GLY A 751 -29.59 -32.09 -17.25
CA GLY A 751 -30.69 -32.63 -18.06
C GLY A 751 -31.22 -31.70 -19.15
N ALA A 752 -30.93 -30.39 -19.10
CA ALA A 752 -31.36 -29.42 -20.11
C ALA A 752 -30.70 -29.60 -21.50
N PHE A 753 -29.81 -30.59 -21.69
CA PHE A 753 -29.24 -30.96 -22.99
C PHE A 753 -29.66 -32.33 -23.52
N ARG A 754 -30.75 -32.93 -23.00
CA ARG A 754 -31.48 -33.93 -23.80
C ARG A 754 -32.26 -33.22 -24.90
N CYS A 755 -31.55 -32.97 -25.99
CA CYS A 755 -32.06 -33.06 -27.35
C CYS A 755 -33.38 -32.31 -27.66
N CYS A 756 -33.26 -31.27 -28.49
CA CYS A 756 -34.08 -31.26 -29.71
C CYS A 756 -33.76 -32.51 -30.54
N SER A 757 -34.12 -33.69 -30.05
CA SER A 757 -34.24 -34.87 -30.90
C SER A 757 -35.52 -34.65 -31.65
N VAL A 758 -35.36 -34.50 -32.95
CA VAL A 758 -36.33 -34.84 -33.98
C VAL A 758 -37.41 -35.77 -33.42
N LYS A 759 -38.66 -35.35 -33.58
CA LYS A 759 -39.87 -36.14 -33.31
C LYS A 759 -39.66 -37.64 -33.62
N GLY A 760 -39.86 -38.47 -32.61
CA GLY A 760 -40.33 -39.85 -32.77
C GLY A 760 -39.28 -40.95 -32.68
N ARG A 761 -39.16 -41.58 -31.51
CA ARG A 761 -39.70 -42.92 -31.22
C ARG A 761 -39.27 -43.33 -29.80
N ARG A 762 -40.26 -43.71 -28.99
CA ARG A 762 -40.08 -44.31 -27.66
C ARG A 762 -39.47 -45.70 -27.80
N VAL A 763 -38.57 -46.06 -26.90
CA VAL A 763 -38.52 -47.41 -26.31
C VAL A 763 -38.12 -47.26 -24.83
N GLN A 764 -38.97 -47.79 -23.95
CA GLN A 764 -38.67 -48.22 -22.58
C GLN A 764 -38.53 -49.75 -22.57
N PRO A 765 -37.97 -50.39 -21.53
CA PRO A 765 -37.20 -49.85 -20.40
C PRO A 765 -35.68 -49.94 -20.61
#